data_AF-A0A7C2Q5R0-F1
#
_entry.id   AF-A0A7C2Q5R0-F1
#
_cell.length_a   1.000
_cell.length_b   1.000
_cell.length_c   1.000
_cell.angle_alpha   90.00
_cell.angle_beta   90.00
_cell.angle_gamma   90.00
#
_symmetry.space_group_name_H-M   'P 1'
#
loop_
_entity.id
_entity.type
_entity.pdbx_description
1 polymer ?
#
loop_
_entity_poly.entity_id
_entity_poly.type
_entity_poly.pdbx_seq_one_letter_code
_entity_poly.pdbx_strand_id
1 'polypeptide(L)'
;MEKLLALSGDLVEVAVDPASGLVLQLANRRSGRRHLLTRLPELALGEPGMGIVELEPFHPKRGEVAVSGRGVAARFREGQLAAERRVEVGGASVRYEFKVRNEGRERVPVRLRVALYLAPSRGGFWGEAEGATYSCRYFASYGYRGLMGTFSTTSVPEGARGFAFEKHSYRSRALPELRWFAALDAELREGVGVLCLTPGCYGVVEDQFFNLELNLVKPEEPLGPGEEASIAFELYAFSGLARVDHLSPSMAVAVESPSLALPGERYGGSLRVFPFRDLPGGVEAWLELVRGMASIGKRGYCVDRVPFGVRRLPLSVESLPPLRRFELGSARFETPEPLEWTMDRELYEVAYVKARVCGEEVARPFSINPDAAYVLRLLPEGLKRRARAILEFIAPVESEHMEREASLPLLAAFSRGSSLKRGRILRETPRLDPELARLALELLAERRELVERAASGRVDSRVASSAPVLLMALGYLVARDEALLKALRNLYAYMVEGVERGTYIDWFNALQGGGGASRFADYALALDIVGGELGGELLEGALWAFSWLRDELAKLTNAWAGNWEISEAAGLLALALELGGDRRSDPAFLKAYAAVLAALDSFLPDGAWPELAAGYHLYALESLLKALEVLKLSGAADLYAYEGRCGKPVVEKALEWLWGLATPEGRLPALEDSGEFKPPPDPFIIAGVRRGSPELLSIAGRLIREGARVSSPYAILALADSGTPLSSVAAAPPPPPRPRAAVFESSGRFVFRASDEPGSLYVVLDFGPQGGWHGHPDRLSFEVHRRGEAVVVDAGSAGYYSGLHWEWNRRSIAHNTVTLGASDHPEGGRGALLSLSWDGGRAEAVFEAPIAEGATLRRRLLVDAGAEIVALEDEVRGSGVFRWNLHLRGEVTAVSGRAIEVRTAKNALRVELPEWAEARVAEGWRGASERTVYVYYEAPVDGRRLMGGRIVFIG
;
A
#
# COMPACT_ATOMS: atom_id res chain seq x y z
N MET A 1 19.65 -4.12 20.84
CA MET A 1 18.82 -3.05 21.41
C MET A 1 18.95 -3.09 22.92
N GLU A 2 19.20 -1.94 23.54
CA GLU A 2 19.11 -1.81 24.99
C GLU A 2 17.67 -2.07 25.46
N LYS A 3 17.51 -2.54 26.70
CA LYS A 3 16.21 -2.83 27.29
C LYS A 3 15.49 -1.49 27.56
N LEU A 4 14.32 -1.28 26.96
CA LEU A 4 13.50 -0.08 27.16
C LEU A 4 13.21 0.15 28.65
N LEU A 5 13.19 1.43 29.06
CA LEU A 5 12.78 1.82 30.40
C LEU A 5 11.25 1.83 30.46
N ALA A 6 10.67 1.06 31.39
CA ALA A 6 9.23 1.05 31.61
C ALA A 6 8.89 1.87 32.86
N LEU A 7 8.04 2.89 32.70
CA LEU A 7 7.54 3.72 33.79
C LEU A 7 6.02 3.53 33.91
N SER A 8 5.53 3.14 35.09
CA SER A 8 4.12 2.79 35.29
C SER A 8 3.43 3.74 36.28
N GLY A 9 2.27 4.25 35.87
CA GLY A 9 1.29 4.96 36.69
C GLY A 9 0.12 4.05 37.08
N ASP A 10 -0.98 4.61 37.58
CA ASP A 10 -2.17 3.83 37.96
C ASP A 10 -2.95 3.37 36.70
N LEU A 11 -3.09 4.24 35.69
CA LEU A 11 -3.78 3.94 34.43
C LEU A 11 -2.83 3.75 33.25
N VAL A 12 -1.72 4.48 33.22
CA VAL A 12 -0.81 4.57 32.06
C VAL A 12 0.51 3.88 32.34
N GLU A 13 1.14 3.32 31.31
CA GLU A 13 2.52 2.86 31.34
C GLU A 13 3.23 3.34 30.08
N VAL A 14 4.47 3.80 30.18
CA VAL A 14 5.24 4.23 29.02
C VAL A 14 6.52 3.44 28.88
N ALA A 15 6.85 3.12 27.63
CA ALA A 15 8.15 2.62 27.25
C ALA A 15 9.00 3.78 26.74
N VAL A 16 10.13 4.00 27.39
CA VAL A 16 11.06 5.10 27.10
C VAL A 16 12.38 4.54 26.60
N ASP A 17 12.91 5.14 25.54
CA ASP A 17 14.24 4.82 25.02
C ASP A 17 15.33 5.31 25.99
N PRO A 18 16.25 4.45 26.46
CA PRO A 18 17.27 4.82 27.45
C PRO A 18 18.36 5.76 26.93
N ALA A 19 18.54 5.90 25.61
CA ALA A 19 19.60 6.72 25.02
C ALA A 19 19.15 8.16 24.72
N SER A 20 17.89 8.31 24.33
CA SER A 20 17.27 9.58 23.98
C SER A 20 16.29 10.05 25.05
N GLY A 21 15.66 9.17 25.84
CA GLY A 21 14.54 9.55 26.71
C GLY A 21 13.22 9.79 25.96
N LEU A 22 13.09 9.35 24.69
CA LEU A 22 11.85 9.43 23.91
C LEU A 22 10.81 8.42 24.39
N VAL A 23 9.54 8.83 24.41
CA VAL A 23 8.42 7.91 24.67
C VAL A 23 8.09 7.15 23.38
N LEU A 24 8.37 5.86 23.37
CA LEU A 24 8.09 5.02 22.19
C LEU A 24 6.63 4.57 22.15
N GLN A 25 6.09 4.24 23.32
CA GLN A 25 4.77 3.63 23.45
C GLN A 25 4.10 4.08 24.74
N LEU A 26 2.80 4.36 24.66
CA LEU A 26 1.90 4.56 25.80
C LEU A 26 0.95 3.36 25.88
N ALA A 27 0.87 2.72 27.03
CA ALA A 27 -0.03 1.61 27.28
C ALA A 27 -1.12 2.04 28.26
N ASN A 28 -2.37 1.71 27.93
CA ASN A 28 -3.49 1.75 28.85
C ASN A 28 -3.46 0.47 29.70
N ARG A 29 -3.06 0.58 30.97
CA ARG A 29 -2.93 -0.55 31.88
C ARG A 29 -4.26 -1.22 32.21
N ARG A 30 -5.39 -0.51 32.04
CA ARG A 30 -6.72 -1.07 32.25
C ARG A 30 -7.13 -2.02 31.12
N SER A 31 -6.89 -1.65 29.87
CA SER A 31 -7.29 -2.43 28.70
C SER A 31 -6.17 -3.30 28.12
N GLY A 32 -4.93 -3.08 28.54
CA GLY A 32 -3.74 -3.70 27.95
C GLY A 32 -3.40 -3.17 26.56
N ARG A 33 -4.15 -2.18 26.05
CA ARG A 33 -3.94 -1.59 24.73
C ARG A 33 -2.72 -0.69 24.74
N ARG A 34 -2.04 -0.64 23.60
CA ARG A 34 -0.81 0.12 23.41
C ARG A 34 -1.01 1.09 22.26
N HIS A 35 -0.51 2.30 22.43
CA HIS A 35 -0.56 3.39 21.47
C HIS A 35 0.88 3.65 21.05
N LEU A 36 1.16 3.51 19.75
CA LEU A 36 2.47 3.93 19.24
C LEU A 36 2.55 5.44 19.39
N LEU A 37 3.75 5.90 19.73
CA LEU A 37 4.07 7.32 19.83
C LEU A 37 5.31 7.65 18.99
N THR A 38 6.31 6.76 18.97
CA THR A 38 7.53 6.85 18.12
C THR A 38 7.80 5.52 17.41
N ARG A 39 8.19 5.57 16.13
CA ARG A 39 8.60 4.37 15.39
C ARG A 39 10.09 4.04 15.63
N LEU A 40 10.38 2.76 15.83
CA LEU A 40 11.71 2.27 16.23
C LEU A 40 12.77 2.28 15.10
N PRO A 41 12.45 1.93 13.84
CA PRO A 41 13.42 1.99 12.74
C PRO A 41 14.01 3.38 12.55
N GLU A 42 13.21 4.41 12.79
CA GLU A 42 13.57 5.79 12.55
C GLU A 42 14.28 6.41 13.74
N LEU A 43 13.99 5.92 14.95
CA LEU A 43 14.88 6.08 16.11
C LEU A 43 16.27 5.50 15.83
N ALA A 44 16.37 4.37 15.10
CA ALA A 44 17.65 3.76 14.75
C ALA A 44 18.41 4.51 13.65
N LEU A 45 17.69 5.13 12.71
CA LEU A 45 18.27 6.02 11.68
C LEU A 45 18.76 7.35 12.27
N GLY A 46 18.08 7.87 13.29
CA GLY A 46 18.48 9.11 13.96
C GLY A 46 18.40 10.34 13.06
N GLU A 47 17.48 10.34 12.08
CA GLU A 47 17.26 11.42 11.12
C GLU A 47 15.83 12.00 11.24
N PRO A 48 15.61 13.28 10.94
CA PRO A 48 14.29 13.91 10.88
C PRO A 48 13.27 13.18 9.99
N GLY A 49 12.00 13.14 10.41
CA GLY A 49 10.85 12.92 9.51
C GLY A 49 9.95 11.70 9.73
N MET A 50 10.18 10.86 10.76
CA MET A 50 9.45 9.58 10.89
C MET A 50 9.30 9.04 12.36
N GLY A 51 9.12 9.87 13.39
CA GLY A 51 8.89 9.46 14.80
C GLY A 51 8.72 10.65 15.76
N ILE A 52 8.51 10.49 17.09
CA ILE A 52 8.62 11.64 18.02
C ILE A 52 10.01 12.20 17.88
N VAL A 53 10.08 13.30 17.15
CA VAL A 53 11.31 13.97 16.83
C VAL A 53 11.09 15.44 17.12
N GLU A 54 11.92 15.95 18.00
CA GLU A 54 12.07 17.37 18.18
C GLU A 54 12.80 17.92 16.96
N LEU A 55 12.10 18.80 16.24
CA LEU A 55 12.62 19.46 15.05
C LEU A 55 12.75 20.92 15.44
N GLU A 56 13.98 21.43 15.36
CA GLU A 56 14.33 22.82 15.71
C GLU A 56 14.40 23.05 17.25
N PRO A 57 15.47 23.70 17.74
CA PRO A 57 16.60 24.24 16.99
C PRO A 57 17.60 23.17 16.54
N PHE A 58 17.55 21.95 17.08
CA PHE A 58 18.40 20.84 16.66
C PHE A 58 17.73 19.48 16.94
N HIS A 59 18.33 18.39 16.45
CA HIS A 59 17.80 17.03 16.59
C HIS A 59 18.55 16.24 17.69
N PRO A 60 18.03 16.20 18.93
CA PRO A 60 18.71 15.55 20.05
C PRO A 60 18.73 14.01 19.93
N LYS A 61 19.83 13.48 19.35
CA LYS A 61 20.04 12.04 19.06
C LYS A 61 20.34 11.20 20.31
N ARG A 62 21.26 11.64 21.18
CA ARG A 62 21.64 10.96 22.44
C ARG A 62 21.98 11.98 23.51
N GLY A 63 21.55 11.72 24.73
CA GLY A 63 21.76 12.62 25.85
C GLY A 63 22.15 11.90 27.14
N GLU A 64 22.50 12.67 28.16
CA GLU A 64 22.64 12.13 29.51
C GLU A 64 21.23 11.85 30.07
N VAL A 65 20.87 10.58 30.21
CA VAL A 65 19.56 10.15 30.69
C VAL A 65 19.64 9.78 32.17
N ALA A 66 18.86 10.48 32.98
CA ALA A 66 18.67 10.22 34.40
C ALA A 66 17.25 9.74 34.68
N VAL A 67 17.13 8.65 35.44
CA VAL A 67 15.83 8.10 35.89
C VAL A 67 15.65 8.42 37.37
N SER A 68 14.51 9.02 37.74
CA SER A 68 14.17 9.36 39.12
C SER A 68 12.72 9.02 39.41
N GLY A 69 12.48 8.01 40.26
CA GLY A 69 11.14 7.57 40.62
C GLY A 69 10.32 7.14 39.39
N ARG A 70 9.24 7.90 39.09
CA ARG A 70 8.38 7.71 37.90
C ARG A 70 8.71 8.66 36.76
N GLY A 71 9.89 9.29 36.76
CA GLY A 71 10.32 10.26 35.77
C GLY A 71 11.65 9.92 35.09
N VAL A 72 11.80 10.41 33.86
CA VAL A 72 13.03 10.36 33.07
C VAL A 72 13.36 11.78 32.61
N ALA A 73 14.61 12.18 32.77
CA ALA A 73 15.16 13.43 32.27
C ALA A 73 16.34 13.13 31.34
N ALA A 74 16.28 13.58 30.08
CA ALA A 74 17.36 13.46 29.12
C ALA A 74 17.91 14.85 28.78
N ARG A 75 19.22 15.04 28.88
CA ARG A 75 19.89 16.32 28.64
C ARG A 75 20.75 16.30 27.39
N PHE A 76 20.65 17.36 26.61
CA PHE A 76 21.34 17.52 25.33
C PHE A 76 22.03 18.88 25.27
N ARG A 77 23.11 18.96 24.50
CA ARG A 77 23.85 20.20 24.25
C ARG A 77 24.26 20.25 22.78
N GLU A 78 23.96 21.36 22.13
CA GLU A 78 24.43 21.65 20.78
C GLU A 78 24.79 23.13 20.66
N GLY A 79 26.07 23.41 20.40
CA GLY A 79 26.60 24.78 20.42
C GLY A 79 26.36 25.47 21.76
N GLN A 80 25.64 26.60 21.74
CA GLN A 80 25.30 27.39 22.92
C GLN A 80 23.94 27.05 23.56
N LEU A 81 23.22 26.06 23.01
CA LEU A 81 21.91 25.66 23.50
C LEU A 81 22.02 24.39 24.34
N ALA A 82 21.46 24.43 25.55
CA ALA A 82 21.25 23.27 26.40
C ALA A 82 19.76 22.93 26.41
N ALA A 83 19.42 21.68 26.12
CA ALA A 83 18.05 21.21 26.12
C ALA A 83 17.83 20.11 27.16
N GLU A 84 16.65 20.06 27.74
CA GLU A 84 16.23 19.03 28.67
C GLU A 84 14.84 18.54 28.29
N ARG A 85 14.72 17.23 28.10
CA ARG A 85 13.47 16.51 27.91
C ARG A 85 13.09 15.85 29.23
N ARG A 86 11.89 16.11 29.72
CA ARG A 86 11.34 15.49 30.92
C ARG A 86 10.06 14.74 30.60
N VAL A 87 10.01 13.49 31.04
CA VAL A 87 8.84 12.62 30.98
C VAL A 87 8.53 12.21 32.41
N GLU A 88 7.35 12.57 32.91
CA GLU A 88 6.91 12.23 34.27
C GLU A 88 5.58 11.47 34.22
N VAL A 89 5.57 10.26 34.77
CA VAL A 89 4.37 9.41 34.82
C VAL A 89 3.62 9.65 36.13
N GLY A 90 2.45 10.27 36.01
CA GLY A 90 1.51 10.47 37.11
C GLY A 90 0.62 9.25 37.37
N GLY A 91 -0.49 9.46 38.09
CA GLY A 91 -1.50 8.42 38.31
C GLY A 91 -2.26 8.08 37.02
N ALA A 92 -2.81 9.08 36.36
CA ALA A 92 -3.69 8.91 35.19
C ALA A 92 -3.07 9.36 33.85
N SER A 93 -1.96 10.10 33.90
CA SER A 93 -1.40 10.81 32.76
C SER A 93 0.13 10.76 32.73
N VAL A 94 0.69 11.14 31.59
CA VAL A 94 2.13 11.31 31.39
C VAL A 94 2.39 12.75 31.00
N ARG A 95 3.13 13.49 31.81
CA ARG A 95 3.55 14.85 31.50
C ARG A 95 4.83 14.81 30.68
N TYR A 96 4.81 15.51 29.56
CA TYR A 96 5.97 15.73 28.70
C TYR A 96 6.32 17.21 28.69
N GLU A 97 7.61 17.52 28.86
CA GLU A 97 8.15 18.85 28.69
C GLU A 97 9.47 18.78 27.93
N PHE A 98 9.60 19.56 26.87
CA PHE A 98 10.87 19.83 26.22
C PHE A 98 11.24 21.30 26.43
N LYS A 99 12.39 21.51 27.05
CA LYS A 99 12.88 22.83 27.47
C LYS A 99 14.24 23.10 26.84
N VAL A 100 14.41 24.30 26.30
CA VAL A 100 15.67 24.78 25.72
C VAL A 100 16.12 26.04 26.44
N ARG A 101 17.40 26.09 26.80
CA ARG A 101 18.07 27.23 27.44
C ARG A 101 19.24 27.68 26.57
N ASN A 102 19.40 28.99 26.43
CA ASN A 102 20.60 29.56 25.83
C ASN A 102 21.67 29.78 26.92
N GLU A 103 22.74 28.99 26.91
CA GLU A 103 23.89 29.11 27.82
C GLU A 103 25.02 29.99 27.24
N GLY A 104 24.86 30.51 26.02
CA GLY A 104 25.84 31.36 25.36
C GLY A 104 25.61 32.86 25.53
N ARG A 105 26.18 33.63 24.60
CA ARG A 105 26.21 35.10 24.64
C ARG A 105 25.42 35.76 23.51
N GLU A 106 25.01 35.00 22.50
CA GLU A 106 24.29 35.53 21.33
C GLU A 106 22.79 35.23 21.44
N ARG A 107 21.94 36.03 20.78
CA ARG A 107 20.51 35.71 20.64
C ARG A 107 20.34 34.68 19.52
N VAL A 108 19.56 33.63 19.77
CA VAL A 108 19.31 32.55 18.80
C VAL A 108 17.82 32.42 18.56
N PRO A 109 17.32 32.40 17.31
CA PRO A 109 15.93 32.08 17.03
C PRO A 109 15.66 30.61 17.39
N VAL A 110 14.64 30.38 18.22
CA VAL A 110 14.24 29.04 18.66
C VAL A 110 12.77 28.85 18.34
N ARG A 111 12.49 27.85 17.51
CA ARG A 111 11.17 27.23 17.36
C ARG A 111 11.19 25.91 18.11
N LEU A 112 10.13 25.58 18.83
CA LEU A 112 10.01 24.28 19.48
C LEU A 112 8.91 23.48 18.78
N ARG A 113 9.26 22.36 18.18
CA ARG A 113 8.30 21.45 17.56
C ARG A 113 8.50 20.04 18.11
N VAL A 114 7.40 19.41 18.52
CA VAL A 114 7.35 18.00 18.94
C VAL A 114 6.37 17.27 18.04
N ALA A 115 6.85 16.31 17.25
CA ALA A 115 6.00 15.40 16.48
C ALA A 115 5.51 14.25 17.36
N LEU A 116 4.28 13.78 17.17
CA LEU A 116 3.69 12.62 17.83
C LEU A 116 3.09 11.69 16.77
N TYR A 117 3.55 10.43 16.71
CA TYR A 117 3.04 9.44 15.76
C TYR A 117 1.97 8.62 16.45
N LEU A 118 0.71 9.01 16.26
CA LEU A 118 -0.42 8.43 16.96
C LEU A 118 -1.01 7.28 16.13
N ALA A 119 -0.74 6.04 16.56
CA ALA A 119 -1.45 4.85 16.09
C ALA A 119 -2.24 4.25 17.28
N PRO A 120 -3.51 4.64 17.46
CA PRO A 120 -4.27 4.27 18.65
C PRO A 120 -4.47 2.75 18.76
N SER A 121 -4.35 2.23 19.98
CA SER A 121 -4.85 0.92 20.42
C SER A 121 -4.13 -0.34 19.94
N ARG A 122 -3.23 -0.24 18.96
CA ARG A 122 -2.52 -1.41 18.39
C ARG A 122 -1.03 -1.18 18.12
N GLY A 123 -0.39 -0.25 18.83
CA GLY A 123 0.99 0.18 18.57
C GLY A 123 1.97 -0.96 18.29
N GLY A 124 2.37 -1.09 17.02
CA GLY A 124 3.39 -2.02 16.54
C GLY A 124 4.72 -1.31 16.31
N PHE A 125 5.82 -2.05 16.47
CA PHE A 125 7.19 -1.52 16.38
C PHE A 125 7.56 -0.90 15.02
N TRP A 126 6.82 -1.22 13.95
CA TRP A 126 7.05 -0.77 12.58
C TRP A 126 5.94 0.15 12.03
N GLY A 127 4.95 0.53 12.84
CA GLY A 127 3.75 1.23 12.35
C GLY A 127 2.77 0.31 11.57
N GLU A 128 3.26 -0.75 10.95
CA GLU A 128 2.48 -1.84 10.37
C GLU A 128 2.13 -2.89 11.44
N ALA A 129 1.12 -2.60 12.25
CA ALA A 129 0.62 -3.58 13.21
C ALA A 129 -0.50 -4.43 12.59
N GLU A 130 -0.36 -5.75 12.68
CA GLU A 130 -1.43 -6.72 12.49
C GLU A 130 -2.67 -6.29 13.32
N GLY A 131 -3.78 -5.93 12.67
CA GLY A 131 -5.03 -5.51 13.32
C GLY A 131 -5.27 -4.01 13.52
N ALA A 132 -4.58 -3.09 12.83
CA ALA A 132 -4.97 -1.68 12.81
C ALA A 132 -6.29 -1.47 12.05
N THR A 133 -7.25 -0.68 12.55
CA THR A 133 -8.57 -0.57 11.89
C THR A 133 -8.67 0.64 10.94
N TYR A 134 -9.72 0.69 10.12
CA TYR A 134 -10.11 1.90 9.37
C TYR A 134 -11.05 2.80 10.19
N SER A 135 -11.32 2.47 11.45
CA SER A 135 -12.20 3.23 12.34
C SER A 135 -11.46 4.31 13.15
N CYS A 136 -10.18 4.54 12.83
CA CYS A 136 -9.38 5.61 13.45
C CYS A 136 -10.01 6.97 13.17
N ARG A 137 -10.12 7.78 14.21
CA ARG A 137 -10.65 9.15 14.16
C ARG A 137 -9.80 10.02 15.05
N TYR A 138 -9.80 11.31 14.76
CA TYR A 138 -9.24 12.28 15.68
C TYR A 138 -10.16 13.46 15.90
N PHE A 139 -10.05 14.00 17.10
CA PHE A 139 -10.86 15.08 17.60
C PHE A 139 -9.93 16.14 18.18
N ALA A 140 -10.25 17.40 17.96
CA ALA A 140 -9.43 18.49 18.48
C ALA A 140 -10.28 19.66 18.91
N SER A 141 -9.88 20.32 19.99
CA SER A 141 -10.37 21.64 20.38
C SER A 141 -9.32 22.69 20.06
N TYR A 142 -9.63 23.55 19.10
CA TYR A 142 -8.71 24.56 18.58
C TYR A 142 -9.48 25.80 18.11
N GLY A 143 -8.76 26.82 17.65
CA GLY A 143 -9.31 28.06 17.13
C GLY A 143 -9.42 29.17 18.17
N TYR A 144 -9.73 30.36 17.67
CA TYR A 144 -9.81 31.61 18.43
C TYR A 144 -11.24 31.84 18.93
N ARG A 145 -11.38 32.65 19.99
CA ARG A 145 -12.68 33.25 20.35
C ARG A 145 -13.10 34.22 19.25
N GLY A 146 -13.91 33.76 18.30
CA GLY A 146 -14.41 34.58 17.20
C GLY A 146 -15.36 35.67 17.68
N LEU A 147 -15.34 36.83 16.99
CA LEU A 147 -16.41 37.82 17.07
C LEU A 147 -17.61 37.30 16.28
N MET A 148 -18.58 36.71 16.99
CA MET A 148 -19.88 36.30 16.43
C MET A 148 -20.51 37.50 15.71
N GLY A 149 -20.67 37.43 14.38
CA GLY A 149 -21.29 38.49 13.57
C GLY A 149 -20.42 39.15 12.50
N THR A 150 -19.20 38.67 12.24
CA THR A 150 -18.33 39.20 11.17
C THR A 150 -18.36 38.30 9.92
N PHE A 151 -18.15 38.92 8.74
CA PHE A 151 -18.12 38.25 7.42
C PHE A 151 -16.82 37.43 7.21
N SER A 152 -15.79 37.68 8.04
CA SER A 152 -14.46 37.13 7.82
C SER A 152 -14.40 35.66 8.25
N THR A 153 -14.49 34.79 7.25
CA THR A 153 -14.15 33.35 7.31
C THR A 153 -12.68 33.09 7.66
N THR A 154 -11.88 34.12 7.90
CA THR A 154 -10.47 34.00 8.30
C THR A 154 -10.29 33.58 9.76
N SER A 155 -11.34 33.69 10.60
CA SER A 155 -11.29 33.26 12.00
C SER A 155 -11.85 31.84 12.13
N VAL A 156 -11.06 30.92 12.69
CA VAL A 156 -11.49 29.57 13.07
C VAL A 156 -12.20 29.68 14.43
N PRO A 157 -13.54 29.53 14.52
CA PRO A 157 -14.26 29.65 15.79
C PRO A 157 -13.91 28.51 16.76
N GLU A 158 -13.86 28.85 18.04
CA GLU A 158 -13.63 27.92 19.15
C GLU A 158 -14.63 26.75 19.18
N GLY A 159 -14.14 25.51 19.28
CA GLY A 159 -14.99 24.33 19.50
C GLY A 159 -14.26 23.00 19.29
N ALA A 160 -14.83 21.92 19.83
CA ALA A 160 -14.40 20.56 19.54
C ALA A 160 -14.86 20.15 18.14
N ARG A 161 -13.95 19.59 17.34
CA ARG A 161 -14.20 19.19 15.96
C ARG A 161 -13.68 17.77 15.74
N GLY A 162 -14.47 16.96 15.04
CA GLY A 162 -14.14 15.58 14.72
C GLY A 162 -13.77 15.43 13.25
N PHE A 163 -12.66 14.78 12.98
CA PHE A 163 -12.19 14.50 11.63
C PHE A 163 -12.16 13.00 11.39
N ALA A 164 -12.67 12.60 10.22
CA ALA A 164 -12.40 11.28 9.69
C ALA A 164 -10.92 11.22 9.30
N PHE A 165 -10.25 10.15 9.71
CA PHE A 165 -8.93 9.87 9.19
C PHE A 165 -9.05 9.41 7.74
N GLU A 166 -8.46 10.17 6.81
CA GLU A 166 -8.44 9.83 5.39
C GLU A 166 -7.08 9.21 5.04
N LYS A 167 -6.99 7.89 5.16
CA LYS A 167 -5.77 7.15 4.80
C LYS A 167 -5.32 7.49 3.38
N HIS A 168 -4.02 7.68 3.19
CA HIS A 168 -3.40 8.05 1.90
C HIS A 168 -3.77 9.43 1.35
N SER A 169 -4.45 10.27 2.13
CA SER A 169 -4.72 11.64 1.70
C SER A 169 -3.48 12.53 1.79
N TYR A 170 -2.52 12.22 2.68
CA TYR A 170 -1.38 13.08 3.03
C TYR A 170 -1.82 14.52 3.32
N ARG A 171 -3.04 14.66 3.84
CA ARG A 171 -3.68 15.95 4.00
C ARG A 171 -3.24 16.55 5.33
N SER A 172 -2.41 17.58 5.26
CA SER A 172 -2.06 18.37 6.44
C SER A 172 -3.22 19.29 6.83
N ARG A 173 -3.56 19.32 8.12
CA ARG A 173 -4.54 20.24 8.71
C ARG A 173 -3.88 21.03 9.83
N ALA A 174 -3.95 22.36 9.73
CA ALA A 174 -3.45 23.27 10.76
C ALA A 174 -4.55 23.55 11.80
N LEU A 175 -4.19 23.44 13.07
CA LEU A 175 -5.05 23.59 14.24
C LEU A 175 -4.50 24.75 15.10
N PRO A 176 -4.81 26.01 14.78
CA PRO A 176 -4.35 27.18 15.55
C PRO A 176 -4.88 27.16 16.99
N GLU A 177 -4.09 27.61 17.97
CA GLU A 177 -4.48 27.66 19.41
C GLU A 177 -5.03 26.30 19.90
N LEU A 178 -4.27 25.24 19.65
CA LEU A 178 -4.66 23.87 19.99
C LEU A 178 -4.69 23.71 21.52
N ARG A 179 -5.87 23.45 22.08
CA ARG A 179 -6.05 23.18 23.52
C ARG A 179 -5.87 21.71 23.84
N TRP A 180 -6.54 20.85 23.07
CA TRP A 180 -6.40 19.41 23.19
C TRP A 180 -6.66 18.71 21.86
N PHE A 181 -6.07 17.53 21.73
CA PHE A 181 -6.23 16.60 20.62
C PHE A 181 -6.51 15.21 21.17
N ALA A 182 -7.29 14.39 20.49
CA ALA A 182 -7.53 13.00 20.86
C ALA A 182 -7.57 12.14 19.59
N ALA A 183 -6.68 11.14 19.52
CA ALA A 183 -6.73 10.09 18.50
C ALA A 183 -7.28 8.82 19.13
N LEU A 184 -8.24 8.19 18.47
CA LEU A 184 -8.83 6.95 18.95
C LEU A 184 -9.24 6.03 17.81
N ASP A 185 -9.35 4.76 18.14
CA ASP A 185 -9.97 3.76 17.30
C ASP A 185 -11.43 3.61 17.76
N ALA A 186 -12.38 4.00 16.90
CA ALA A 186 -13.79 4.10 17.27
C ALA A 186 -14.44 2.74 17.49
N GLU A 187 -13.99 1.72 16.76
CA GLU A 187 -14.42 0.33 16.92
C GLU A 187 -13.90 -0.27 18.22
N LEU A 188 -12.59 -0.12 18.47
CA LEU A 188 -11.96 -0.61 19.70
C LEU A 188 -12.33 0.23 20.92
N ARG A 189 -12.89 1.43 20.73
CA ARG A 189 -13.25 2.42 21.74
C ARG A 189 -12.09 2.78 22.67
N GLU A 190 -10.89 2.88 22.11
CA GLU A 190 -9.64 3.06 22.84
C GLU A 190 -8.82 4.16 22.17
N GLY A 191 -8.20 5.02 22.95
CA GLY A 191 -7.52 6.18 22.40
C GLY A 191 -6.54 6.86 23.34
N VAL A 192 -5.86 7.85 22.78
CA VAL A 192 -4.90 8.71 23.43
C VAL A 192 -5.34 10.16 23.27
N GLY A 193 -5.40 10.88 24.39
CA GLY A 193 -5.60 12.31 24.48
C GLY A 193 -4.28 13.02 24.70
N VAL A 194 -4.11 14.17 24.05
CA VAL A 194 -2.99 15.09 24.17
C VAL A 194 -3.57 16.42 24.65
N LEU A 195 -3.33 16.77 25.90
CA LEU A 195 -3.71 18.06 26.48
C LEU A 195 -2.53 19.02 26.36
N CYS A 196 -2.66 20.08 25.56
CA CYS A 196 -1.58 21.04 25.39
C CYS A 196 -1.50 21.99 26.59
N LEU A 197 -0.30 22.15 27.17
CA LEU A 197 -0.07 23.04 28.31
C LEU A 197 0.61 24.35 27.91
N THR A 198 1.14 24.43 26.68
CA THR A 198 1.86 25.60 26.17
C THR A 198 0.90 26.60 25.52
N PRO A 199 0.79 27.85 26.03
CA PRO A 199 -0.01 28.89 25.40
C PRO A 199 0.47 29.21 23.97
N GLY A 200 -0.45 29.50 23.05
CA GLY A 200 -0.11 29.85 21.66
C GLY A 200 0.42 28.69 20.82
N CYS A 201 0.38 27.46 21.35
CA CYS A 201 0.75 26.27 20.59
C CYS A 201 -0.29 26.02 19.49
N TYR A 202 0.18 25.69 18.28
CA TYR A 202 -0.69 25.19 17.22
C TYR A 202 -0.31 23.76 16.85
N GLY A 203 -1.32 22.99 16.45
CA GLY A 203 -1.14 21.64 15.93
C GLY A 203 -1.04 21.65 14.41
N VAL A 204 -0.23 20.78 13.83
CA VAL A 204 -0.36 20.37 12.43
C VAL A 204 -0.51 18.87 12.42
N VAL A 205 -1.67 18.39 11.99
CA VAL A 205 -1.93 16.96 11.86
C VAL A 205 -1.85 16.56 10.39
N GLU A 206 -1.13 15.48 10.09
CA GLU A 206 -1.09 14.88 8.77
C GLU A 206 -1.70 13.48 8.82
N ASP A 207 -2.65 13.25 7.91
CA ASP A 207 -3.21 11.92 7.69
C ASP A 207 -2.22 11.10 6.86
N GLN A 208 -1.53 10.14 7.50
CA GLN A 208 -0.55 9.28 6.83
C GLN A 208 -1.18 7.91 6.48
N PHE A 209 -0.37 6.86 6.50
CA PHE A 209 -0.71 5.54 5.97
C PHE A 209 -1.60 4.73 6.94
N PHE A 210 -1.16 4.57 8.19
CA PHE A 210 -1.87 3.82 9.26
C PHE A 210 -1.93 4.58 10.59
N ASN A 211 -1.46 5.82 10.60
CA ASN A 211 -1.20 6.65 11.76
C ASN A 211 -1.47 8.11 11.43
N LEU A 212 -1.51 8.91 12.49
CA LEU A 212 -1.57 10.36 12.41
C LEU A 212 -0.23 10.91 12.88
N GLU A 213 0.35 11.84 12.15
CA GLU A 213 1.46 12.63 12.65
C GLU A 213 0.90 13.94 13.20
N LEU A 214 0.92 14.12 14.52
CA LEU A 214 0.56 15.37 15.18
C LEU A 214 1.82 16.14 15.54
N ASN A 215 2.04 17.27 14.89
CA ASN A 215 3.10 18.21 15.21
C ASN A 215 2.56 19.29 16.15
N LEU A 216 3.06 19.33 17.38
CA LEU A 216 2.84 20.42 18.32
C LEU A 216 3.94 21.46 18.11
N VAL A 217 3.57 22.70 17.79
CA VAL A 217 4.54 23.75 17.46
C VAL A 217 4.32 24.97 18.34
N LYS A 218 5.37 25.36 19.06
CA LYS A 218 5.52 26.71 19.59
C LYS A 218 6.21 27.57 18.51
N PRO A 219 5.62 28.71 18.10
CA PRO A 219 6.21 29.60 17.10
C PRO A 219 7.65 30.02 17.42
N GLU A 220 8.37 30.43 16.37
CA GLU A 220 9.76 30.87 16.49
C GLU A 220 9.86 32.19 17.27
N GLU A 221 10.73 32.20 18.29
CA GLU A 221 11.00 33.36 19.14
C GLU A 221 12.52 33.49 19.37
N PRO A 222 13.09 34.72 19.41
CA PRO A 222 14.51 34.91 19.69
C PRO A 222 14.82 34.70 21.17
N LEU A 223 15.71 33.75 21.48
CA LEU A 223 16.15 33.41 22.83
C LEU A 223 17.50 34.06 23.17
N GLY A 224 17.52 34.98 24.14
CA GLY A 224 18.71 35.67 24.62
C GLY A 224 19.53 34.90 25.67
N PRO A 225 20.71 35.42 26.06
CA PRO A 225 21.59 34.78 27.04
C PRO A 225 20.88 34.49 28.37
N GLY A 226 20.89 33.22 28.78
CA GLY A 226 20.28 32.74 30.02
C GLY A 226 18.76 32.55 29.97
N GLU A 227 18.09 32.96 28.88
CA GLU A 227 16.65 32.78 28.67
C GLU A 227 16.31 31.33 28.31
N GLU A 228 15.05 30.97 28.54
CA GLU A 228 14.53 29.61 28.35
C GLU A 228 13.19 29.63 27.59
N ALA A 229 12.97 28.61 26.75
CA ALA A 229 11.70 28.34 26.11
C ALA A 229 11.31 26.87 26.36
N SER A 230 10.02 26.58 26.51
CA SER A 230 9.54 25.20 26.61
C SER A 230 8.25 24.96 25.86
N ILE A 231 8.06 23.69 25.47
CA ILE A 231 6.81 23.15 24.96
C ILE A 231 6.42 21.95 25.84
N ALA A 232 5.16 21.91 26.29
CA ALA A 232 4.68 20.94 27.25
C ALA A 232 3.24 20.49 26.94
N PHE A 233 2.98 19.22 27.21
CA PHE A 233 1.68 18.59 27.06
C PHE A 233 1.52 17.41 28.03
N GLU A 234 0.29 16.96 28.23
CA GLU A 234 -0.02 15.75 28.98
C GLU A 234 -0.71 14.72 28.08
N LEU A 235 -0.27 13.47 28.21
CA LEU A 235 -0.86 12.32 27.55
C LEU A 235 -1.82 11.61 28.49
N TYR A 236 -3.00 11.31 27.99
CA TYR A 236 -4.04 10.55 28.68
C TYR A 236 -4.41 9.33 27.84
N ALA A 237 -4.48 8.15 28.45
CA ALA A 237 -5.12 7.00 27.82
C ALA A 237 -6.57 6.92 28.28
N PHE A 238 -7.50 6.59 27.40
CA PHE A 238 -8.90 6.39 27.76
C PHE A 238 -9.50 5.19 27.04
N SER A 239 -10.56 4.64 27.62
CA SER A 239 -11.27 3.48 27.08
C SER A 239 -12.79 3.60 27.17
N GLY A 240 -13.48 2.88 26.29
CA GLY A 240 -14.93 2.84 26.20
C GLY A 240 -15.59 4.02 25.48
N LEU A 241 -14.80 4.88 24.82
CA LEU A 241 -15.26 6.05 24.06
C LEU A 241 -15.05 5.86 22.56
N ALA A 242 -16.09 6.05 21.74
CA ALA A 242 -15.99 6.01 20.27
C ALA A 242 -15.71 7.39 19.63
N ARG A 243 -15.66 8.44 20.45
CA ARG A 243 -15.36 9.84 20.08
C ARG A 243 -14.90 10.62 21.32
N VAL A 244 -14.39 11.83 21.15
CA VAL A 244 -14.08 12.75 22.26
C VAL A 244 -14.56 14.16 21.89
N ASP A 245 -15.41 14.73 22.74
CA ASP A 245 -15.95 16.10 22.58
C ASP A 245 -15.41 17.05 23.66
N HIS A 246 -14.77 16.52 24.70
CA HIS A 246 -14.05 17.28 25.73
C HIS A 246 -12.94 16.46 26.36
N LEU A 247 -11.79 17.07 26.60
CA LEU A 247 -10.66 16.50 27.33
C LEU A 247 -10.13 17.51 28.34
N SER A 248 -10.01 17.08 29.59
CA SER A 248 -9.40 17.85 30.68
C SER A 248 -8.62 16.94 31.63
N PRO A 249 -7.87 17.50 32.60
CA PRO A 249 -7.22 16.69 33.64
C PRO A 249 -8.19 15.87 34.49
N SER A 250 -9.48 16.22 34.49
CA SER A 250 -10.52 15.50 35.23
C SER A 250 -11.02 14.27 34.48
N MET A 251 -11.23 14.40 33.16
CA MET A 251 -12.00 13.42 32.38
C MET A 251 -11.86 13.62 30.86
N ALA A 252 -12.19 12.56 30.12
CA ALA A 252 -12.58 12.64 28.71
C ALA A 252 -14.09 12.41 28.59
N VAL A 253 -14.79 13.21 27.79
CA VAL A 253 -16.24 13.11 27.59
C VAL A 253 -16.56 12.93 26.11
N ALA A 254 -17.51 12.03 25.83
CA ALA A 254 -18.08 11.80 24.52
C ALA A 254 -19.60 12.04 24.55
N VAL A 255 -20.10 12.79 23.57
CA VAL A 255 -21.53 12.96 23.30
C VAL A 255 -21.89 11.98 22.16
N GLU A 256 -22.05 10.69 22.48
CA GLU A 256 -22.38 9.63 21.54
C GLU A 256 -23.85 9.78 21.07
N SER A 257 -24.04 10.51 19.98
CA SER A 257 -25.34 10.78 19.34
C SER A 257 -25.16 10.90 17.81
N PRO A 258 -26.21 10.73 17.00
CA PRO A 258 -26.11 10.87 15.55
C PRO A 258 -25.57 12.25 15.12
N SER A 259 -24.81 12.34 14.02
CA SER A 259 -24.44 13.64 13.43
C SER A 259 -25.63 14.34 12.79
N LEU A 260 -26.69 13.59 12.48
CA LEU A 260 -27.92 14.09 11.87
C LEU A 260 -29.13 13.80 12.76
N ALA A 261 -29.89 14.84 13.06
CA ALA A 261 -31.26 14.73 13.54
C ALA A 261 -32.22 14.82 12.34
N LEU A 262 -33.19 13.91 12.30
CA LEU A 262 -34.20 13.87 11.25
C LEU A 262 -35.44 14.65 11.70
N PRO A 263 -35.92 15.63 10.91
CA PRO A 263 -37.13 16.36 11.26
C PRO A 263 -38.35 15.45 11.44
N GLY A 264 -39.09 15.65 12.53
CA GLY A 264 -40.22 14.85 12.97
C GLY A 264 -39.85 13.62 13.82
N GLU A 265 -38.56 13.38 14.11
CA GLU A 265 -38.10 12.34 15.04
C GLU A 265 -37.59 12.94 16.36
N ARG A 266 -37.62 12.16 17.44
CA ARG A 266 -36.90 12.48 18.68
C ARG A 266 -35.41 12.32 18.44
N TYR A 267 -34.62 13.20 19.04
CA TYR A 267 -33.18 13.16 18.95
C TYR A 267 -32.58 12.86 20.32
N GLY A 268 -31.69 11.87 20.37
CA GLY A 268 -31.10 11.42 21.62
C GLY A 268 -29.77 10.72 21.42
N GLY A 269 -29.15 10.38 22.53
CA GLY A 269 -27.86 9.72 22.59
C GLY A 269 -27.42 9.46 24.01
N SER A 270 -26.12 9.33 24.22
CA SER A 270 -25.54 9.17 25.54
C SER A 270 -24.31 10.04 25.74
N LEU A 271 -24.23 10.64 26.91
CA LEU A 271 -23.01 11.23 27.43
C LEU A 271 -22.20 10.10 28.07
N ARG A 272 -20.98 9.88 27.60
CA ARG A 272 -20.03 8.91 28.13
C ARG A 272 -18.88 9.66 28.75
N VAL A 273 -18.54 9.33 29.99
CA VAL A 273 -17.54 10.05 30.77
C VAL A 273 -16.49 9.06 31.23
N PHE A 274 -15.26 9.25 30.78
CA PHE A 274 -14.10 8.51 31.27
C PHE A 274 -13.34 9.39 32.28
N PRO A 275 -13.54 9.19 33.59
CA PRO A 275 -12.91 10.00 34.63
C PRO A 275 -11.45 9.59 34.88
N PHE A 276 -10.55 10.57 35.01
CA PHE A 276 -9.16 10.36 35.43
C PHE A 276 -8.98 10.47 36.95
N ARG A 277 -10.00 10.97 37.66
CA ARG A 277 -10.11 11.11 39.12
C ARG A 277 -11.54 10.87 39.57
N ASP A 278 -11.77 10.66 40.86
CA ASP A 278 -13.14 10.52 41.38
C ASP A 278 -13.90 11.84 41.20
N LEU A 279 -15.12 11.76 40.67
CA LEU A 279 -15.98 12.92 40.39
C LEU A 279 -17.33 12.78 41.11
N PRO A 280 -17.94 13.90 41.55
CA PRO A 280 -19.18 13.90 42.31
C PRO A 280 -20.42 13.46 41.51
N GLY A 281 -20.29 13.27 40.19
CA GLY A 281 -21.43 13.06 39.29
C GLY A 281 -22.12 14.37 38.93
N GLY A 282 -23.32 14.29 38.36
CA GLY A 282 -24.12 15.43 37.95
C GLY A 282 -23.97 15.78 36.48
N VAL A 283 -25.11 15.97 35.81
CA VAL A 283 -25.20 16.33 34.41
C VAL A 283 -26.42 17.21 34.16
N GLU A 284 -26.23 18.23 33.36
CA GLU A 284 -27.30 19.06 32.78
C GLU A 284 -27.04 19.10 31.27
N ALA A 285 -28.04 18.84 30.43
CA ALA A 285 -27.87 18.95 28.97
C ALA A 285 -29.07 19.64 28.32
N TRP A 286 -28.79 20.36 27.24
CA TRP A 286 -29.77 21.05 26.42
C TRP A 286 -29.30 21.10 24.97
N LEU A 287 -30.23 21.33 24.04
CA LEU A 287 -29.85 21.71 22.68
C LEU A 287 -29.72 23.22 22.60
N GLU A 288 -28.64 23.70 22.02
CA GLU A 288 -28.41 25.11 21.76
C GLU A 288 -28.37 25.35 20.26
N LEU A 289 -29.30 26.16 19.76
CA LEU A 289 -29.45 26.54 18.36
C LEU A 289 -28.95 27.97 18.21
N VAL A 290 -27.79 28.12 17.56
CA VAL A 290 -27.08 29.40 17.45
C VAL A 290 -27.30 29.99 16.07
N ARG A 291 -28.04 31.10 16.01
CA ARG A 291 -28.29 31.89 14.81
C ARG A 291 -27.21 32.97 14.65
N GLY A 292 -26.63 33.10 13.46
CA GLY A 292 -25.73 34.22 13.17
C GLY A 292 -25.05 34.13 11.80
N MET A 293 -24.28 35.16 11.43
CA MET A 293 -23.59 35.27 10.13
C MET A 293 -22.61 34.11 9.84
N ALA A 294 -22.16 33.37 10.85
CA ALA A 294 -21.26 32.24 10.68
C ALA A 294 -21.92 30.96 10.11
N SER A 295 -23.25 30.92 9.97
CA SER A 295 -24.00 29.75 9.50
C SER A 295 -24.13 29.64 7.96
N ILE A 296 -23.22 30.26 7.19
CA ILE A 296 -23.21 30.24 5.70
C ILE A 296 -22.70 28.89 5.15
N GLY A 297 -23.23 27.78 5.68
CA GLY A 297 -23.09 26.43 5.13
C GLY A 297 -24.24 26.03 4.20
N LYS A 298 -25.38 26.74 4.23
CA LYS A 298 -26.64 26.25 3.62
C LYS A 298 -26.98 26.80 2.22
N ARG A 299 -26.54 27.99 1.80
CA ARG A 299 -26.59 28.53 0.39
C ARG A 299 -25.76 29.81 0.30
N GLY A 300 -24.85 29.92 -0.66
CA GLY A 300 -23.91 31.04 -0.82
C GLY A 300 -24.49 32.35 -1.37
N TYR A 301 -25.65 32.81 -0.89
CA TYR A 301 -26.21 34.11 -1.29
C TYR A 301 -26.26 35.11 -0.12
N CYS A 302 -25.94 36.35 -0.46
CA CYS A 302 -25.86 37.57 0.36
C CYS A 302 -26.85 37.62 1.53
N VAL A 303 -26.33 37.78 2.77
CA VAL A 303 -27.17 38.13 3.93
C VAL A 303 -26.44 39.11 4.86
N ASP A 304 -26.34 40.38 4.49
CA ASP A 304 -25.67 41.40 5.32
C ASP A 304 -26.40 41.77 6.62
N ARG A 305 -27.44 41.03 7.07
CA ARG A 305 -28.31 41.41 8.21
C ARG A 305 -28.97 40.26 8.98
N VAL A 306 -28.31 39.12 9.21
CA VAL A 306 -28.86 38.10 10.14
C VAL A 306 -28.54 38.49 11.60
N PRO A 307 -29.53 38.83 12.46
CA PRO A 307 -29.26 39.12 13.86
C PRO A 307 -28.78 37.87 14.58
N PHE A 308 -27.76 38.02 15.42
CA PHE A 308 -27.33 36.96 16.32
C PHE A 308 -28.46 36.59 17.28
N GLY A 309 -28.65 35.29 17.51
CA GLY A 309 -29.64 34.79 18.45
C GLY A 309 -29.27 33.40 18.94
N VAL A 310 -29.66 33.07 20.17
CA VAL A 310 -29.48 31.73 20.74
C VAL A 310 -30.82 31.26 21.27
N ARG A 311 -31.22 30.07 20.84
CA ARG A 311 -32.41 29.37 21.33
C ARG A 311 -31.98 28.09 22.03
N ARG A 312 -32.57 27.81 23.18
CA ARG A 312 -32.31 26.58 23.94
C ARG A 312 -33.54 25.71 23.96
N LEU A 313 -33.37 24.42 23.67
CA LEU A 313 -34.42 23.41 23.80
C LEU A 313 -34.03 22.43 24.91
N PRO A 314 -34.96 22.02 25.78
CA PRO A 314 -34.67 21.09 26.87
C PRO A 314 -34.32 19.69 26.33
N LEU A 315 -33.44 18.99 27.03
CA LEU A 315 -33.25 17.55 26.91
C LEU A 315 -33.70 16.87 28.20
N SER A 316 -34.39 15.73 28.08
CA SER A 316 -34.52 14.78 29.18
C SER A 316 -33.18 14.06 29.34
N VAL A 317 -32.60 14.08 30.53
CA VAL A 317 -31.28 13.48 30.79
C VAL A 317 -31.38 12.57 32.01
N GLU A 318 -30.84 11.37 31.91
CA GLU A 318 -30.69 10.46 33.05
C GLU A 318 -29.68 11.04 34.06
N SER A 319 -29.87 10.74 35.35
CA SER A 319 -28.93 11.19 36.37
C SER A 319 -27.56 10.51 36.17
N LEU A 320 -26.50 11.31 36.25
CA LEU A 320 -25.13 10.80 36.26
C LEU A 320 -24.66 10.65 37.72
N PRO A 321 -24.53 9.42 38.26
CA PRO A 321 -24.08 9.21 39.63
C PRO A 321 -22.61 9.62 39.81
N PRO A 322 -22.10 9.68 41.06
CA PRO A 322 -20.67 9.84 41.32
C PRO A 322 -19.84 8.82 40.54
N LEU A 323 -18.79 9.30 39.87
CA LEU A 323 -17.94 8.50 39.00
C LEU A 323 -16.64 8.17 39.70
N ARG A 324 -16.27 6.89 39.70
CA ARG A 324 -14.97 6.44 40.19
C ARG A 324 -13.93 6.59 39.10
N ARG A 325 -12.71 7.02 39.46
CA ARG A 325 -11.60 7.13 38.52
C ARG A 325 -11.42 5.84 37.71
N PHE A 326 -11.23 6.01 36.41
CA PHE A 326 -11.05 4.96 35.40
C PHE A 326 -12.26 4.05 35.18
N GLU A 327 -13.40 4.30 35.81
CA GLU A 327 -14.66 3.59 35.54
C GLU A 327 -15.55 4.44 34.63
N LEU A 328 -16.01 3.85 33.52
CA LEU A 328 -16.78 4.58 32.52
C LEU A 328 -18.18 4.90 33.04
N GLY A 329 -18.51 6.19 33.11
CA GLY A 329 -19.85 6.69 33.40
C GLY A 329 -20.67 6.89 32.14
N SER A 330 -21.99 6.84 32.27
CA SER A 330 -22.90 7.21 31.19
C SER A 330 -24.21 7.80 31.69
N ALA A 331 -24.76 8.74 30.92
CA ALA A 331 -26.13 9.24 31.08
C ALA A 331 -26.78 9.37 29.71
N ARG A 332 -27.96 8.77 29.50
CA ARG A 332 -28.70 8.96 28.25
C ARG A 332 -29.41 10.30 28.24
N PHE A 333 -29.59 10.84 27.05
CA PHE A 333 -30.41 12.03 26.84
C PHE A 333 -31.30 11.89 25.61
N GLU A 334 -32.43 12.59 25.62
CA GLU A 334 -33.36 12.65 24.50
C GLU A 334 -34.17 13.95 24.51
N THR A 335 -34.59 14.44 23.34
CA THR A 335 -35.56 15.53 23.25
C THR A 335 -36.93 15.07 23.76
N PRO A 336 -37.63 15.89 24.58
CA PRO A 336 -38.94 15.55 25.11
C PRO A 336 -40.04 15.57 24.03
N GLU A 337 -39.80 16.25 22.92
CA GLU A 337 -40.66 16.28 21.73
C GLU A 337 -39.80 16.03 20.47
N PRO A 338 -40.41 15.60 19.35
CA PRO A 338 -39.73 15.54 18.07
C PRO A 338 -39.13 16.88 17.64
N LEU A 339 -37.97 16.85 16.99
CA LEU A 339 -37.35 18.05 16.43
C LEU A 339 -38.02 18.40 15.10
N GLU A 340 -38.61 19.58 15.00
CA GLU A 340 -39.16 20.11 13.75
C GLU A 340 -38.12 20.92 12.97
N TRP A 341 -38.35 21.10 11.66
CA TRP A 341 -37.52 21.95 10.80
C TRP A 341 -38.37 22.82 9.89
N THR A 342 -38.07 24.11 9.87
CA THR A 342 -38.73 25.13 9.07
C THR A 342 -37.70 26.05 8.42
N MET A 343 -37.88 26.33 7.13
CA MET A 343 -36.90 27.08 6.35
C MET A 343 -36.69 28.52 6.88
N ASP A 344 -37.71 29.14 7.47
CA ASP A 344 -37.64 30.50 8.02
C ASP A 344 -36.85 30.60 9.33
N ARG A 345 -36.70 29.49 10.07
CA ARG A 345 -36.07 29.48 11.39
C ARG A 345 -34.72 28.77 11.40
N GLU A 346 -34.67 27.50 10.99
CA GLU A 346 -33.50 26.64 11.14
C GLU A 346 -32.47 26.76 10.00
N LEU A 347 -32.77 27.55 8.95
CA LEU A 347 -31.84 27.78 7.83
C LEU A 347 -30.55 28.50 8.25
N TYR A 348 -30.59 29.29 9.34
CA TYR A 348 -29.44 30.08 9.81
C TYR A 348 -28.96 29.66 11.20
N GLU A 349 -29.45 28.55 11.74
CA GLU A 349 -29.11 28.04 13.07
C GLU A 349 -28.12 26.86 12.97
N VAL A 350 -27.05 26.89 13.77
CA VAL A 350 -26.17 25.75 14.03
C VAL A 350 -26.62 25.07 15.31
N ALA A 351 -26.85 23.76 15.26
CA ALA A 351 -27.33 23.00 16.40
C ALA A 351 -26.18 22.35 17.18
N TYR A 352 -26.20 22.53 18.49
CA TYR A 352 -25.26 21.91 19.42
C TYR A 352 -26.01 21.10 20.46
N VAL A 353 -25.51 19.91 20.78
CA VAL A 353 -25.73 19.32 22.09
C VAL A 353 -24.78 20.01 23.06
N LYS A 354 -25.33 20.71 24.05
CA LYS A 354 -24.58 21.32 25.14
C LYS A 354 -24.83 20.54 26.42
N ALA A 355 -23.79 20.27 27.17
CA ALA A 355 -23.92 19.66 28.49
C ALA A 355 -22.94 20.29 29.49
N ARG A 356 -23.35 20.37 30.75
CA ARG A 356 -22.48 20.60 31.89
C ARG A 356 -22.32 19.28 32.62
N VAL A 357 -21.16 18.65 32.48
CA VAL A 357 -20.85 17.33 33.05
C VAL A 357 -19.88 17.54 34.21
N CYS A 358 -20.27 17.19 35.43
CA CYS A 358 -19.46 17.40 36.64
C CYS A 358 -18.89 18.83 36.77
N GLY A 359 -19.63 19.85 36.27
CA GLY A 359 -19.23 21.25 36.30
C GLY A 359 -18.44 21.77 35.10
N GLU A 360 -18.01 20.89 34.18
CA GLU A 360 -17.29 21.27 32.96
C GLU A 360 -18.22 21.30 31.74
N GLU A 361 -18.04 22.28 30.85
CA GLU A 361 -18.88 22.44 29.66
C GLU A 361 -18.40 21.55 28.50
N VAL A 362 -19.35 20.87 27.87
CA VAL A 362 -19.16 20.00 26.72
C VAL A 362 -20.11 20.44 25.61
N ALA A 363 -19.61 20.48 24.39
CA ALA A 363 -20.39 20.88 23.23
C ALA A 363 -20.08 19.99 22.04
N ARG A 364 -21.13 19.51 21.37
CA ARG A 364 -21.00 18.76 20.11
C ARG A 364 -21.95 19.32 19.06
N PRO A 365 -21.47 19.74 17.87
CA PRO A 365 -22.34 20.14 16.78
C PRO A 365 -23.05 18.93 16.15
N PHE A 366 -24.25 19.15 15.63
CA PHE A 366 -24.99 18.20 14.79
C PHE A 366 -25.90 18.99 13.83
N SER A 367 -26.43 18.35 12.80
CA SER A 367 -27.33 19.01 11.84
C SER A 367 -28.75 18.50 11.98
N ILE A 368 -29.73 19.41 11.97
CA ILE A 368 -31.16 19.06 11.79
C ILE A 368 -31.42 19.13 10.29
N ASN A 369 -31.54 17.97 9.65
CA ASN A 369 -31.38 17.88 8.20
C ASN A 369 -32.63 17.31 7.48
N PRO A 370 -33.44 18.15 6.82
CA PRO A 370 -34.63 17.72 6.10
C PRO A 370 -34.30 16.88 4.86
N ASP A 371 -33.19 17.15 4.17
CA ASP A 371 -32.77 16.40 2.99
C ASP A 371 -32.47 14.94 3.36
N ALA A 372 -31.73 14.72 4.44
CA ALA A 372 -31.44 13.39 4.98
C ALA A 372 -32.72 12.62 5.36
N ALA A 373 -33.70 13.30 5.97
CA ALA A 373 -34.99 12.69 6.29
C ALA A 373 -35.80 12.33 5.04
N TYR A 374 -35.75 13.17 4.00
CA TYR A 374 -36.39 12.86 2.71
C TYR A 374 -35.73 11.66 2.04
N VAL A 375 -34.40 11.59 2.03
CA VAL A 375 -33.64 10.46 1.49
C VAL A 375 -33.94 9.16 2.24
N LEU A 376 -34.03 9.21 3.57
CA LEU A 376 -34.37 8.04 4.37
C LEU A 376 -35.79 7.52 4.08
N ARG A 377 -36.74 8.42 3.79
CA ARG A 377 -38.11 8.03 3.40
C ARG A 377 -38.16 7.35 2.04
N LEU A 378 -37.29 7.74 1.10
CA LEU A 378 -37.22 7.17 -0.24
C LEU A 378 -36.52 5.79 -0.30
N LEU A 379 -35.74 5.42 0.72
CA LEU A 379 -35.04 4.13 0.79
C LEU A 379 -36.01 2.92 0.89
N PRO A 380 -35.71 1.78 0.22
CA PRO A 380 -36.36 0.50 0.49
C PRO A 380 -36.16 0.06 1.95
N GLU A 381 -37.14 -0.65 2.53
CA GLU A 381 -37.12 -1.06 3.96
C GLU A 381 -35.85 -1.81 4.37
N GLY A 382 -35.34 -2.74 3.53
CA GLY A 382 -34.10 -3.47 3.81
C GLY A 382 -32.85 -2.60 3.95
N LEU A 383 -32.84 -1.41 3.33
CA LEU A 383 -31.69 -0.48 3.35
C LEU A 383 -31.82 0.62 4.40
N LYS A 384 -33.01 0.87 4.94
CA LYS A 384 -33.22 1.88 6.00
C LYS A 384 -32.39 1.60 7.24
N ARG A 385 -32.21 0.32 7.60
CA ARG A 385 -31.35 -0.09 8.72
C ARG A 385 -29.89 0.33 8.51
N ARG A 386 -29.34 0.04 7.33
CA ARG A 386 -27.96 0.42 6.96
C ARG A 386 -27.78 1.94 6.88
N ALA A 387 -28.76 2.63 6.31
CA ALA A 387 -28.74 4.09 6.22
C ALA A 387 -28.79 4.77 7.60
N ARG A 388 -29.50 4.20 8.57
CA ARG A 388 -29.50 4.72 9.95
C ARG A 388 -28.11 4.64 10.60
N ALA A 389 -27.30 3.62 10.29
CA ALA A 389 -25.93 3.54 10.78
C ALA A 389 -25.04 4.67 10.21
N ILE A 390 -25.29 5.12 8.97
CA ILE A 390 -24.57 6.25 8.35
C ILE A 390 -24.87 7.57 9.08
N LEU A 391 -26.05 7.72 9.70
CA LEU A 391 -26.42 8.92 10.46
C LEU A 391 -25.59 9.09 11.73
N GLU A 392 -24.95 8.03 12.23
CA GLU A 392 -24.16 8.08 13.46
C GLU A 392 -22.94 9.00 13.33
N PHE A 393 -22.28 9.02 12.17
CA PHE A 393 -21.12 9.86 11.92
C PHE A 393 -21.08 10.39 10.48
N ILE A 394 -21.11 11.71 10.33
CA ILE A 394 -21.01 12.40 9.04
C ILE A 394 -19.86 13.40 9.09
N ALA A 395 -18.75 13.09 8.41
CA ALA A 395 -17.50 13.84 8.50
C ALA A 395 -17.64 15.35 8.22
N PRO A 396 -18.38 15.80 7.19
CA PRO A 396 -18.56 17.24 6.96
C PRO A 396 -19.29 17.97 8.09
N VAL A 397 -20.23 17.30 8.78
CA VAL A 397 -20.98 17.89 9.91
C VAL A 397 -20.12 18.00 11.16
N GLU A 398 -19.28 16.99 11.40
CA GLU A 398 -18.44 16.86 12.60
C GLU A 398 -17.17 17.72 12.55
N SER A 399 -16.67 17.99 11.35
CA SER A 399 -15.41 18.71 11.13
C SER A 399 -15.60 20.22 11.09
N GLU A 400 -16.17 20.73 9.99
CA GLU A 400 -16.35 22.17 9.73
C GLU A 400 -17.82 22.59 9.76
N HIS A 401 -18.71 21.69 10.19
CA HIS A 401 -20.17 21.91 10.24
C HIS A 401 -20.77 22.30 8.87
N MET A 402 -20.50 21.48 7.85
CA MET A 402 -20.98 21.68 6.48
C MET A 402 -22.32 20.98 6.25
N GLU A 403 -23.42 21.61 6.65
CA GLU A 403 -24.75 20.99 6.60
C GLU A 403 -25.25 20.65 5.19
N ARG A 404 -24.84 21.40 4.15
CA ARG A 404 -25.22 21.10 2.75
C ARG A 404 -24.70 19.75 2.24
N GLU A 405 -23.66 19.21 2.87
CA GLU A 405 -23.03 17.95 2.48
C GLU A 405 -23.53 16.79 3.35
N ALA A 406 -24.35 17.08 4.35
CA ALA A 406 -24.68 16.12 5.39
C ALA A 406 -25.54 14.94 4.89
N SER A 407 -26.41 15.18 3.90
CA SER A 407 -27.24 14.14 3.29
C SER A 407 -26.52 13.34 2.20
N LEU A 408 -25.35 13.79 1.74
CA LEU A 408 -24.62 13.16 0.63
C LEU A 408 -24.21 11.71 0.92
N PRO A 409 -23.73 11.33 2.13
CA PRO A 409 -23.43 9.93 2.43
C PRO A 409 -24.65 9.00 2.36
N LEU A 410 -25.83 9.49 2.75
CA LEU A 410 -27.09 8.74 2.63
C LEU A 410 -27.55 8.63 1.18
N LEU A 411 -27.43 9.71 0.40
CA LEU A 411 -27.71 9.72 -1.03
C LEU A 411 -26.80 8.76 -1.79
N ALA A 412 -25.50 8.74 -1.45
CA ALA A 412 -24.54 7.79 -2.00
C ALA A 412 -24.96 6.35 -1.68
N ALA A 413 -25.30 6.03 -0.43
CA ALA A 413 -25.77 4.70 -0.05
C ALA A 413 -27.09 4.31 -0.74
N PHE A 414 -28.04 5.24 -0.90
CA PHE A 414 -29.31 5.03 -1.62
C PHE A 414 -29.11 4.78 -3.11
N SER A 415 -28.28 5.60 -3.76
CA SER A 415 -27.94 5.45 -5.18
C SER A 415 -27.26 4.12 -5.48
N ARG A 416 -26.56 3.55 -4.49
CA ARG A 416 -25.87 2.26 -4.58
C ARG A 416 -26.74 1.06 -4.23
N GLY A 417 -27.89 1.24 -3.57
CA GLY A 417 -28.73 0.14 -3.07
C GLY A 417 -30.09 -0.02 -3.75
N SER A 418 -30.60 1.01 -4.43
CA SER A 418 -31.88 0.93 -5.18
C SER A 418 -31.69 0.16 -6.49
N SER A 419 -31.78 -1.18 -6.38
CA SER A 419 -31.55 -2.21 -7.41
C SER A 419 -30.08 -2.44 -7.78
N LEU A 420 -29.30 -2.98 -6.83
CA LEU A 420 -28.16 -3.82 -7.23
C LEU A 420 -28.75 -5.05 -7.91
N LYS A 421 -28.96 -4.96 -9.22
CA LYS A 421 -29.25 -6.13 -10.04
C LYS A 421 -28.01 -7.00 -9.93
N ARG A 422 -28.17 -8.17 -9.32
CA ARG A 422 -27.13 -9.18 -9.40
C ARG A 422 -26.92 -9.48 -10.89
N GLY A 423 -25.74 -9.12 -11.39
CA GLY A 423 -25.27 -9.58 -12.69
C GLY A 423 -24.84 -11.03 -12.58
N ARG A 424 -24.03 -11.47 -13.53
CA ARG A 424 -23.20 -12.67 -13.42
C ARG A 424 -22.01 -12.49 -14.33
N ILE A 425 -20.86 -12.96 -13.89
CA ILE A 425 -19.69 -13.12 -14.76
C ILE A 425 -19.78 -14.48 -15.46
N LEU A 426 -20.16 -15.55 -14.78
CA LEU A 426 -20.34 -16.86 -15.37
C LEU A 426 -21.75 -16.99 -15.97
N ARG A 427 -21.82 -17.07 -17.30
CA ARG A 427 -23.08 -17.32 -18.03
C ARG A 427 -23.72 -18.65 -17.65
N GLU A 428 -22.89 -19.66 -17.39
CA GLU A 428 -23.29 -20.98 -16.93
C GLU A 428 -22.34 -21.49 -15.85
N THR A 429 -22.82 -22.38 -14.97
CA THR A 429 -21.96 -23.04 -13.99
C THR A 429 -20.94 -23.94 -14.71
N PRO A 430 -19.63 -23.81 -14.44
CA PRO A 430 -18.61 -24.60 -15.12
C PRO A 430 -18.83 -26.11 -14.98
N ARG A 431 -18.59 -26.86 -16.05
CA ARG A 431 -18.58 -28.33 -16.00
C ARG A 431 -17.14 -28.81 -16.00
N LEU A 432 -16.70 -29.39 -14.89
CA LEU A 432 -15.36 -29.93 -14.76
C LEU A 432 -15.38 -31.42 -15.11
N ASP A 433 -14.59 -31.82 -16.10
CA ASP A 433 -14.33 -33.23 -16.36
C ASP A 433 -13.51 -33.86 -15.21
N PRO A 434 -13.33 -35.19 -15.16
CA PRO A 434 -12.59 -35.85 -14.07
C PRO A 434 -11.13 -35.37 -13.92
N GLU A 435 -10.48 -34.92 -14.99
CA GLU A 435 -9.09 -34.44 -14.95
C GLU A 435 -9.02 -33.06 -14.29
N LEU A 436 -9.88 -32.14 -14.71
CA LEU A 436 -9.98 -30.79 -14.13
C LEU A 436 -10.51 -30.81 -12.69
N ALA A 437 -11.47 -31.69 -12.39
CA ALA A 437 -11.98 -31.90 -11.04
C ALA A 437 -10.87 -32.38 -10.09
N ARG A 438 -10.03 -33.31 -10.54
CA ARG A 438 -8.87 -33.78 -9.79
C ARG A 438 -7.85 -32.66 -9.57
N LEU A 439 -7.52 -31.90 -10.61
CA LEU A 439 -6.59 -30.77 -10.49
C LEU A 439 -7.10 -29.72 -9.48
N ALA A 440 -8.38 -29.37 -9.50
CA ALA A 440 -8.97 -28.42 -8.55
C ALA A 440 -8.79 -28.89 -7.09
N LEU A 441 -9.01 -30.18 -6.82
CA LEU A 441 -8.83 -30.77 -5.49
C LEU A 441 -7.35 -30.87 -5.09
N GLU A 442 -6.45 -31.18 -6.02
CA GLU A 442 -5.00 -31.20 -5.77
C GLU A 442 -4.49 -29.80 -5.39
N LEU A 443 -4.87 -28.75 -6.13
CA LEU A 443 -4.51 -27.36 -5.81
C LEU A 443 -5.08 -26.90 -4.47
N LEU A 444 -6.30 -27.33 -4.14
CA LEU A 444 -6.90 -27.05 -2.82
C LEU A 444 -6.14 -27.72 -1.67
N ALA A 445 -5.68 -28.97 -1.87
CA ALA A 445 -4.92 -29.69 -0.86
C ALA A 445 -3.60 -28.96 -0.53
N GLU A 446 -2.97 -28.29 -1.50
CA GLU A 446 -1.78 -27.44 -1.28
C GLU A 446 -2.06 -26.18 -0.45
N ARG A 447 -3.33 -25.86 -0.17
CA ARG A 447 -3.77 -24.69 0.60
C ARG A 447 -4.67 -25.07 1.79
N ARG A 448 -4.64 -26.34 2.20
CA ARG A 448 -5.49 -26.91 3.25
C ARG A 448 -5.49 -26.13 4.57
N GLU A 449 -4.33 -25.63 5.01
CA GLU A 449 -4.21 -24.83 6.24
C GLU A 449 -5.15 -23.61 6.23
N LEU A 450 -5.20 -22.88 5.12
CA LEU A 450 -6.01 -21.66 4.99
C LEU A 450 -7.51 -22.00 4.95
N VAL A 451 -7.87 -23.09 4.27
CA VAL A 451 -9.25 -23.58 4.18
C VAL A 451 -9.77 -23.99 5.56
N GLU A 452 -9.01 -24.78 6.31
CA GLU A 452 -9.41 -25.25 7.65
C GLU A 452 -9.56 -24.09 8.63
N ARG A 453 -8.66 -23.09 8.59
CA ARG A 453 -8.78 -21.87 9.40
C ARG A 453 -10.03 -21.09 9.06
N ALA A 454 -10.29 -20.85 7.78
CA ALA A 454 -11.52 -20.18 7.32
C ALA A 454 -12.78 -20.94 7.76
N ALA A 455 -12.84 -22.26 7.60
CA ALA A 455 -13.97 -23.09 8.01
C ALA A 455 -14.24 -23.06 9.53
N SER A 456 -13.19 -22.87 10.33
CA SER A 456 -13.31 -22.75 11.79
C SER A 456 -13.84 -21.39 12.29
N GLY A 457 -14.00 -20.41 11.38
CA GLY A 457 -14.40 -19.03 11.73
C GLY A 457 -13.26 -18.14 12.22
N ARG A 458 -12.02 -18.65 12.20
CA ARG A 458 -10.80 -17.89 12.53
C ARG A 458 -10.29 -17.15 11.28
N VAL A 459 -11.09 -16.24 10.78
CA VAL A 459 -10.72 -15.37 9.65
C VAL A 459 -9.96 -14.17 10.22
N ASP A 460 -8.67 -14.11 9.90
CA ASP A 460 -7.76 -13.00 10.20
C ASP A 460 -7.12 -12.48 8.91
N SER A 461 -6.24 -11.49 9.02
CA SER A 461 -5.58 -10.82 7.89
C SER A 461 -4.91 -11.78 6.91
N ARG A 462 -4.24 -12.82 7.42
CA ARG A 462 -3.56 -13.80 6.57
C ARG A 462 -4.56 -14.69 5.85
N VAL A 463 -5.61 -15.14 6.55
CA VAL A 463 -6.65 -16.00 5.95
C VAL A 463 -7.48 -15.22 4.94
N ALA A 464 -7.98 -14.03 5.29
CA ALA A 464 -8.73 -13.16 4.39
C ALA A 464 -7.91 -12.81 3.14
N SER A 465 -6.65 -12.41 3.30
CA SER A 465 -5.82 -12.02 2.16
C SER A 465 -5.42 -13.20 1.27
N SER A 466 -5.16 -14.39 1.81
CA SER A 466 -4.48 -15.47 1.06
C SER A 466 -5.35 -16.69 0.75
N ALA A 467 -6.60 -16.74 1.23
CA ALA A 467 -7.47 -17.88 1.00
C ALA A 467 -7.78 -18.10 -0.49
N PRO A 468 -7.76 -19.34 -0.99
CA PRO A 468 -7.93 -19.63 -2.42
C PRO A 468 -9.42 -19.68 -2.79
N VAL A 469 -10.09 -18.53 -2.75
CA VAL A 469 -11.57 -18.40 -2.76
C VAL A 469 -12.23 -19.04 -3.98
N LEU A 470 -11.72 -18.77 -5.18
CA LEU A 470 -12.24 -19.37 -6.41
C LEU A 470 -12.00 -20.89 -6.45
N LEU A 471 -10.83 -21.36 -6.02
CA LEU A 471 -10.57 -22.80 -5.92
C LEU A 471 -11.50 -23.46 -4.90
N MET A 472 -11.81 -22.83 -3.76
CA MET A 472 -12.76 -23.38 -2.78
C MET A 472 -14.16 -23.55 -3.39
N ALA A 473 -14.60 -22.58 -4.20
CA ALA A 473 -15.87 -22.67 -4.91
C ALA A 473 -15.86 -23.79 -5.97
N LEU A 474 -14.79 -23.94 -6.74
CA LEU A 474 -14.61 -25.05 -7.69
C LEU A 474 -14.55 -26.42 -6.99
N GLY A 475 -13.85 -26.52 -5.86
CA GLY A 475 -13.80 -27.74 -5.06
C GLY A 475 -15.16 -28.10 -4.46
N TYR A 476 -15.91 -27.11 -3.98
CA TYR A 476 -17.28 -27.33 -3.51
C TYR A 476 -18.18 -27.84 -4.64
N LEU A 477 -18.04 -27.30 -5.85
CA LEU A 477 -18.78 -27.75 -7.03
C LEU A 477 -18.53 -29.24 -7.34
N VAL A 478 -17.28 -29.71 -7.16
CA VAL A 478 -16.86 -31.10 -7.40
C VAL A 478 -17.27 -32.03 -6.25
N ALA A 479 -16.88 -31.70 -5.02
CA ALA A 479 -16.92 -32.62 -3.89
C ALA A 479 -18.15 -32.45 -2.99
N ARG A 480 -18.86 -31.31 -3.10
CA ARG A 480 -19.97 -30.93 -2.20
C ARG A 480 -19.58 -31.01 -0.72
N ASP A 481 -18.35 -30.63 -0.42
CA ASP A 481 -17.81 -30.62 0.93
C ASP A 481 -18.32 -29.39 1.71
N GLU A 482 -19.12 -29.64 2.74
CA GLU A 482 -19.67 -28.61 3.63
C GLU A 482 -18.59 -27.77 4.33
N ALA A 483 -17.37 -28.30 4.54
CA ALA A 483 -16.28 -27.53 5.11
C ALA A 483 -15.85 -26.38 4.17
N LEU A 484 -15.85 -26.60 2.85
CA LEU A 484 -15.55 -25.58 1.86
C LEU A 484 -16.64 -24.50 1.82
N LEU A 485 -17.92 -24.90 1.84
CA LEU A 485 -19.03 -23.96 1.88
C LEU A 485 -19.01 -23.12 3.17
N LYS A 486 -18.71 -23.74 4.31
CA LYS A 486 -18.57 -23.06 5.58
C LYS A 486 -17.40 -22.06 5.56
N ALA A 487 -16.26 -22.42 5.00
CA ALA A 487 -15.13 -21.51 4.81
C ALA A 487 -15.52 -20.29 3.97
N LEU A 488 -16.22 -20.50 2.85
CA LEU A 488 -16.71 -19.44 1.97
C LEU A 488 -17.70 -18.52 2.71
N ARG A 489 -18.70 -19.07 3.42
CA ARG A 489 -19.65 -18.28 4.23
C ARG A 489 -18.93 -17.39 5.25
N ASN A 490 -17.93 -17.92 5.95
CA ASN A 490 -17.17 -17.15 6.93
C ASN A 490 -16.35 -16.02 6.27
N LEU A 491 -15.75 -16.28 5.10
CA LEU A 491 -15.00 -15.25 4.36
C LEU A 491 -15.90 -14.12 3.84
N TYR A 492 -17.10 -14.44 3.32
CA TYR A 492 -18.07 -13.44 2.92
C TYR A 492 -18.63 -12.66 4.11
N ALA A 493 -18.98 -13.34 5.21
CA ALA A 493 -19.47 -12.68 6.42
C ALA A 493 -18.42 -11.70 6.96
N TYR A 494 -17.15 -12.12 6.98
CA TYR A 494 -16.03 -11.27 7.38
C TYR A 494 -15.87 -10.03 6.48
N MET A 495 -16.02 -10.19 5.16
CA MET A 495 -16.01 -9.05 4.24
C MET A 495 -17.16 -8.09 4.53
N VAL A 496 -18.39 -8.59 4.69
CA VAL A 496 -19.59 -7.78 4.98
C VAL A 496 -19.43 -7.00 6.29
N GLU A 497 -19.03 -7.68 7.36
CA GLU A 497 -18.79 -7.06 8.68
C GLU A 497 -17.71 -5.96 8.59
N GLY A 498 -16.66 -6.20 7.79
CA GLY A 498 -15.63 -5.20 7.50
C GLY A 498 -16.19 -3.92 6.89
N VAL A 499 -17.20 -4.03 6.01
CA VAL A 499 -17.92 -2.90 5.38
C VAL A 499 -18.77 -2.14 6.34
N GLU A 500 -19.55 -2.85 7.15
CA GLU A 500 -20.44 -2.22 8.11
C GLU A 500 -19.66 -1.41 9.15
N ARG A 501 -18.48 -1.90 9.55
CA ARG A 501 -17.67 -1.29 10.61
C ARG A 501 -16.57 -0.37 10.11
N GLY A 502 -16.27 -0.40 8.81
CA GLY A 502 -15.11 0.28 8.25
C GLY A 502 -13.82 -0.22 8.91
N THR A 503 -13.57 -1.54 8.92
CA THR A 503 -12.43 -2.19 9.61
C THR A 503 -11.50 -2.97 8.68
N TYR A 504 -11.58 -2.74 7.37
CA TYR A 504 -11.01 -3.52 6.25
C TYR A 504 -9.49 -3.69 6.09
N ILE A 505 -8.69 -3.59 7.14
CA ILE A 505 -7.23 -3.71 6.96
C ILE A 505 -6.79 -5.06 6.36
N ASP A 506 -7.61 -6.09 6.53
CA ASP A 506 -7.29 -7.43 6.02
C ASP A 506 -7.43 -7.56 4.49
N TRP A 507 -8.10 -6.59 3.87
CA TRP A 507 -8.22 -6.42 2.42
C TRP A 507 -7.33 -5.28 1.90
N PHE A 508 -6.51 -4.66 2.76
CA PHE A 508 -5.71 -3.48 2.48
C PHE A 508 -4.72 -3.68 1.33
N ASN A 509 -3.95 -4.77 1.32
CA ASN A 509 -3.05 -5.09 0.20
C ASN A 509 -3.80 -5.37 -1.10
N ALA A 510 -5.08 -5.74 -1.02
CA ALA A 510 -5.96 -5.92 -2.17
C ALA A 510 -6.68 -4.63 -2.57
N LEU A 511 -6.82 -3.62 -1.71
CA LEU A 511 -7.49 -2.36 -2.06
C LEU A 511 -6.50 -1.27 -2.44
N GLN A 512 -5.37 -1.15 -1.74
CA GLN A 512 -4.46 0.02 -1.80
C GLN A 512 -3.06 -0.33 -2.34
N GLY A 513 -2.64 -1.60 -2.23
CA GLY A 513 -1.29 -2.02 -2.61
C GLY A 513 -1.13 -2.41 -4.07
N GLY A 514 -2.18 -2.27 -4.89
CA GLY A 514 -2.26 -2.67 -6.31
C GLY A 514 -2.17 -4.18 -6.54
N GLY A 515 -1.12 -4.81 -6.01
CA GLY A 515 -0.78 -6.23 -5.96
C GLY A 515 -1.95 -7.22 -5.88
N GLY A 516 -2.90 -6.97 -4.97
CA GLY A 516 -3.92 -7.94 -4.58
C GLY A 516 -5.34 -7.67 -5.10
N ALA A 517 -5.60 -6.55 -5.75
CA ALA A 517 -6.97 -6.14 -6.14
C ALA A 517 -7.65 -7.11 -7.11
N SER A 518 -6.87 -7.78 -7.96
CA SER A 518 -7.37 -8.82 -8.85
C SER A 518 -8.00 -10.00 -8.12
N ARG A 519 -7.80 -10.17 -6.80
CA ARG A 519 -8.47 -11.19 -5.98
C ARG A 519 -9.97 -10.95 -5.84
N PHE A 520 -10.45 -9.71 -6.00
CA PHE A 520 -11.90 -9.48 -6.02
C PHE A 520 -12.58 -10.12 -7.23
N ALA A 521 -11.84 -10.42 -8.30
CA ALA A 521 -12.33 -11.28 -9.37
C ALA A 521 -12.53 -12.73 -8.91
N ASP A 522 -11.64 -13.26 -8.07
CA ASP A 522 -11.79 -14.60 -7.49
C ASP A 522 -13.04 -14.68 -6.60
N TYR A 523 -13.30 -13.63 -5.81
CA TYR A 523 -14.51 -13.48 -5.01
C TYR A 523 -15.76 -13.40 -5.88
N ALA A 524 -15.80 -12.52 -6.88
CA ALA A 524 -16.96 -12.38 -7.76
C ALA A 524 -17.30 -13.69 -8.49
N LEU A 525 -16.29 -14.35 -9.07
CA LEU A 525 -16.47 -15.66 -9.73
C LEU A 525 -16.89 -16.77 -8.75
N ALA A 526 -16.35 -16.78 -7.53
CA ALA A 526 -16.81 -17.72 -6.51
C ALA A 526 -18.27 -17.48 -6.13
N LEU A 527 -18.72 -16.22 -6.05
CA LEU A 527 -20.10 -15.87 -5.75
C LEU A 527 -21.06 -16.40 -6.82
N ASP A 528 -20.67 -16.39 -8.09
CA ASP A 528 -21.46 -17.00 -9.17
C ASP A 528 -21.65 -18.51 -9.01
N ILE A 529 -20.66 -19.21 -8.47
CA ILE A 529 -20.70 -20.66 -8.25
C ILE A 529 -21.52 -20.99 -6.99
N VAL A 530 -21.27 -20.32 -5.86
CA VAL A 530 -21.84 -20.70 -4.55
C VAL A 530 -22.90 -19.74 -4.01
N GLY A 531 -23.21 -18.64 -4.68
CA GLY A 531 -24.03 -17.56 -4.12
C GLY A 531 -25.44 -17.98 -3.70
N GLY A 532 -26.03 -18.99 -4.37
CA GLY A 532 -27.32 -19.57 -3.96
C GLY A 532 -27.25 -20.32 -2.64
N GLU A 533 -26.07 -20.83 -2.27
CA GLU A 533 -25.82 -21.60 -1.05
C GLU A 533 -25.43 -20.70 0.15
N LEU A 534 -25.12 -19.42 -0.06
CA LEU A 534 -24.72 -18.53 1.04
C LEU A 534 -25.89 -18.10 1.94
N GLY A 535 -27.13 -18.17 1.44
CA GLY A 535 -28.33 -17.67 2.11
C GLY A 535 -28.66 -16.22 1.73
N GLY A 536 -29.95 -15.85 1.75
CA GLY A 536 -30.44 -14.57 1.21
C GLY A 536 -29.84 -13.32 1.85
N GLU A 537 -29.78 -13.28 3.19
CA GLU A 537 -29.23 -12.13 3.92
C GLU A 537 -27.73 -11.95 3.68
N LEU A 538 -26.95 -13.05 3.72
CA LEU A 538 -25.51 -12.99 3.50
C LEU A 538 -25.17 -12.65 2.03
N LEU A 539 -25.94 -13.15 1.06
CA LEU A 539 -25.80 -12.79 -0.34
C LEU A 539 -26.07 -11.29 -0.56
N GLU A 540 -27.15 -10.75 0.01
CA GLU A 540 -27.45 -9.32 -0.06
C GLU A 540 -26.38 -8.46 0.64
N GLY A 541 -25.83 -8.96 1.75
CA GLY A 541 -24.66 -8.38 2.41
C GLY A 541 -23.45 -8.34 1.49
N ALA A 542 -23.10 -9.46 0.86
CA ALA A 542 -21.95 -9.59 -0.04
C ALA A 542 -22.06 -8.67 -1.26
N LEU A 543 -23.24 -8.58 -1.88
CA LEU A 543 -23.46 -7.66 -3.01
C LEU A 543 -23.33 -6.19 -2.58
N TRP A 544 -23.81 -5.85 -1.39
CA TRP A 544 -23.59 -4.50 -0.84
C TRP A 544 -22.12 -4.22 -0.53
N ALA A 545 -21.39 -5.20 0.02
CA ALA A 545 -19.95 -5.11 0.23
C ALA A 545 -19.20 -4.88 -1.08
N PHE A 546 -19.53 -5.64 -2.12
CA PHE A 546 -18.99 -5.48 -3.46
C PHE A 546 -19.25 -4.09 -4.02
N SER A 547 -20.44 -3.53 -3.80
CA SER A 547 -20.78 -2.17 -4.24
C SER A 547 -19.88 -1.12 -3.59
N TRP A 548 -19.64 -1.24 -2.29
CA TRP A 548 -18.69 -0.37 -1.61
C TRP A 548 -17.26 -0.55 -2.14
N LEU A 549 -16.79 -1.79 -2.27
CA LEU A 549 -15.44 -2.12 -2.74
C LEU A 549 -15.19 -1.62 -4.17
N ARG A 550 -16.18 -1.77 -5.06
CA ARG A 550 -16.17 -1.20 -6.41
C ARG A 550 -15.93 0.29 -6.36
N ASP A 551 -16.61 1.00 -5.47
CA ASP A 551 -16.51 2.46 -5.42
C ASP A 551 -15.20 2.96 -4.79
N GLU A 552 -14.59 2.20 -3.89
CA GLU A 552 -13.23 2.49 -3.41
C GLU A 552 -12.18 2.20 -4.48
N LEU A 553 -12.24 1.03 -5.14
CA LEU A 553 -11.34 0.72 -6.25
C LEU A 553 -11.49 1.73 -7.40
N ALA A 554 -12.72 2.19 -7.68
CA ALA A 554 -12.96 3.21 -8.69
C ALA A 554 -12.25 4.54 -8.39
N LYS A 555 -11.82 4.82 -7.15
CA LYS A 555 -11.01 6.01 -6.84
C LYS A 555 -9.54 5.81 -7.21
N LEU A 556 -9.04 4.60 -7.06
CA LEU A 556 -7.62 4.23 -7.18
C LEU A 556 -7.25 3.83 -8.60
N THR A 557 -8.08 2.97 -9.21
CA THR A 557 -7.89 2.50 -10.57
C THR A 557 -7.70 3.71 -11.47
N ASN A 558 -6.72 3.67 -12.34
CA ASN A 558 -6.49 4.73 -13.29
C ASN A 558 -5.89 4.13 -14.56
N ALA A 559 -5.89 4.90 -15.64
CA ALA A 559 -5.38 4.45 -16.94
C ALA A 559 -3.92 4.87 -17.14
N TRP A 560 -3.19 5.21 -16.08
CA TRP A 560 -1.74 5.37 -16.15
C TRP A 560 -1.09 4.00 -16.20
N ALA A 561 0.00 3.87 -16.94
CA ALA A 561 0.66 2.59 -17.14
C ALA A 561 1.46 2.21 -15.88
N GLY A 562 1.07 1.11 -15.23
CA GLY A 562 1.76 0.51 -14.09
C GLY A 562 1.18 -0.88 -13.79
N ASN A 563 1.97 -1.74 -13.15
CA ASN A 563 1.57 -3.13 -12.89
C ASN A 563 0.42 -3.25 -11.86
N TRP A 564 0.25 -2.27 -10.97
CA TRP A 564 -0.78 -2.21 -9.95
C TRP A 564 -2.16 -1.88 -10.52
N GLU A 565 -2.21 -0.95 -11.46
CA GLU A 565 -3.43 -0.47 -12.11
C GLU A 565 -4.17 -1.60 -12.86
N ILE A 566 -3.44 -2.57 -13.41
CA ILE A 566 -4.03 -3.74 -14.08
C ILE A 566 -4.77 -4.63 -13.07
N SER A 567 -4.14 -4.88 -11.93
CA SER A 567 -4.74 -5.69 -10.88
C SER A 567 -5.98 -5.00 -10.28
N GLU A 568 -5.91 -3.69 -10.08
CA GLU A 568 -7.05 -2.86 -9.68
C GLU A 568 -8.18 -2.90 -10.70
N ALA A 569 -7.86 -2.76 -11.99
CA ALA A 569 -8.81 -2.85 -13.08
C ALA A 569 -9.50 -4.22 -13.13
N ALA A 570 -8.76 -5.32 -12.94
CA ALA A 570 -9.32 -6.67 -12.90
C ALA A 570 -10.36 -6.83 -11.77
N GLY A 571 -10.02 -6.36 -10.56
CA GLY A 571 -10.93 -6.36 -9.41
C GLY A 571 -12.15 -5.47 -9.63
N LEU A 572 -11.94 -4.22 -10.07
CA LEU A 572 -13.00 -3.25 -10.32
C LEU A 572 -13.98 -3.74 -11.39
N LEU A 573 -13.45 -4.33 -12.46
CA LEU A 573 -14.25 -4.89 -13.55
C LEU A 573 -15.14 -6.03 -13.06
N ALA A 574 -14.59 -6.97 -12.31
CA ALA A 574 -15.35 -8.12 -11.81
C ALA A 574 -16.46 -7.69 -10.85
N LEU A 575 -16.18 -6.77 -9.93
CA LEU A 575 -17.19 -6.22 -9.03
C LEU A 575 -18.27 -5.43 -9.79
N ALA A 576 -17.90 -4.62 -10.79
CA ALA A 576 -18.87 -3.90 -11.60
C ALA A 576 -19.83 -4.86 -12.33
N LEU A 577 -19.30 -5.93 -12.94
CA LEU A 577 -20.10 -6.93 -13.64
C LEU A 577 -21.02 -7.75 -12.71
N GLU A 578 -20.53 -8.18 -11.54
CA GLU A 578 -21.35 -8.91 -10.55
C GLU A 578 -22.51 -8.04 -10.03
N LEU A 579 -22.35 -6.72 -10.06
CA LEU A 579 -23.37 -5.74 -9.68
C LEU A 579 -24.23 -5.24 -10.85
N GLY A 580 -24.17 -5.93 -11.99
CA GLY A 580 -25.01 -5.65 -13.15
C GLY A 580 -24.58 -4.43 -13.97
N GLY A 581 -23.33 -3.98 -13.80
CA GLY A 581 -22.72 -2.92 -14.58
C GLY A 581 -22.65 -3.27 -16.08
N ASP A 582 -22.91 -2.28 -16.93
CA ASP A 582 -22.86 -2.38 -18.38
C ASP A 582 -21.79 -1.45 -18.95
N ARG A 583 -21.11 -1.93 -19.98
CA ARG A 583 -20.15 -1.22 -20.84
C ARG A 583 -20.65 0.09 -21.45
N ARG A 584 -21.94 0.41 -21.39
CA ARG A 584 -22.50 1.66 -21.94
C ARG A 584 -22.77 2.74 -20.89
N SER A 585 -22.90 2.38 -19.61
CA SER A 585 -23.44 3.31 -18.62
C SER A 585 -22.86 3.20 -17.22
N ASP A 586 -22.09 2.16 -16.88
CA ASP A 586 -21.44 2.07 -15.57
C ASP A 586 -20.04 2.71 -15.61
N PRO A 587 -19.81 3.84 -14.89
CA PRO A 587 -18.51 4.49 -14.85
C PRO A 587 -17.40 3.61 -14.28
N ALA A 588 -17.69 2.73 -13.31
CA ALA A 588 -16.70 1.82 -12.74
C ALA A 588 -16.26 0.79 -13.77
N PHE A 589 -17.22 0.22 -14.52
CA PHE A 589 -16.91 -0.65 -15.66
C PHE A 589 -16.09 0.10 -16.70
N LEU A 590 -16.55 1.27 -17.16
CA LEU A 590 -15.88 2.04 -18.22
C LEU A 590 -14.45 2.41 -17.82
N LYS A 591 -14.25 2.78 -16.55
CA LYS A 591 -12.95 3.12 -16.00
C LYS A 591 -12.02 1.91 -15.94
N ALA A 592 -12.49 0.78 -15.42
CA ALA A 592 -11.72 -0.47 -15.42
C ALA A 592 -11.39 -0.94 -16.85
N TYR A 593 -12.37 -0.90 -17.75
CA TYR A 593 -12.21 -1.28 -19.15
C TYR A 593 -11.21 -0.37 -19.87
N ALA A 594 -11.25 0.94 -19.63
CA ALA A 594 -10.27 1.88 -20.15
C ALA A 594 -8.86 1.60 -19.59
N ALA A 595 -8.73 1.25 -18.31
CA ALA A 595 -7.45 0.84 -17.73
C ALA A 595 -6.93 -0.48 -18.34
N VAL A 596 -7.79 -1.46 -18.61
CA VAL A 596 -7.42 -2.70 -19.32
C VAL A 596 -6.95 -2.40 -20.75
N LEU A 597 -7.65 -1.53 -21.48
CA LEU A 597 -7.22 -1.10 -22.82
C LEU A 597 -5.89 -0.34 -22.77
N ALA A 598 -5.73 0.58 -21.83
CA ALA A 598 -4.49 1.32 -21.63
C ALA A 598 -3.33 0.38 -21.27
N ALA A 599 -3.58 -0.65 -20.46
CA ALA A 599 -2.60 -1.68 -20.14
C ALA A 599 -2.20 -2.50 -21.38
N LEU A 600 -3.18 -2.93 -22.18
CA LEU A 600 -2.93 -3.60 -23.47
C LEU A 600 -2.10 -2.71 -24.42
N ASP A 601 -2.40 -1.42 -24.47
CA ASP A 601 -1.64 -0.45 -25.26
C ASP A 601 -0.25 -0.17 -24.69
N SER A 602 -0.05 -0.37 -23.40
CA SER A 602 1.23 -0.12 -22.72
C SER A 602 2.31 -1.12 -23.10
N PHE A 603 1.94 -2.35 -23.47
CA PHE A 603 2.89 -3.32 -23.99
C PHE A 603 3.66 -2.73 -25.19
N LEU A 604 4.97 -2.97 -25.20
CA LEU A 604 5.85 -2.52 -26.26
C LEU A 604 5.56 -3.30 -27.55
N PRO A 605 5.89 -2.75 -28.74
CA PRO A 605 5.62 -3.41 -30.03
C PRO A 605 6.13 -4.85 -30.16
N ASP A 606 7.20 -5.20 -29.45
CA ASP A 606 7.77 -6.55 -29.40
C ASP A 606 7.13 -7.48 -28.35
N GLY A 607 6.16 -6.96 -27.59
CA GLY A 607 5.40 -7.69 -26.58
C GLY A 607 5.88 -7.49 -25.16
N ALA A 608 6.95 -6.75 -24.90
CA ALA A 608 7.43 -6.59 -23.53
C ALA A 608 6.49 -5.71 -22.68
N TRP A 609 6.51 -5.96 -21.36
CA TRP A 609 5.91 -5.04 -20.40
C TRP A 609 6.93 -3.90 -20.16
N PRO A 610 6.52 -2.62 -20.05
CA PRO A 610 7.47 -1.49 -19.97
C PRO A 610 8.48 -1.52 -18.82
N GLU A 611 8.24 -2.33 -17.79
CA GLU A 611 9.19 -2.49 -16.67
C GLU A 611 10.37 -3.41 -16.99
N LEU A 612 10.32 -4.14 -18.11
CA LEU A 612 11.41 -4.96 -18.69
C LEU A 612 12.00 -6.09 -17.81
N ALA A 613 11.55 -6.21 -16.56
CA ALA A 613 11.81 -7.34 -15.68
C ALA A 613 10.85 -8.51 -15.99
N ALA A 614 11.39 -9.72 -16.20
CA ALA A 614 10.58 -10.88 -16.58
C ALA A 614 9.55 -11.29 -15.53
N GLY A 615 9.89 -11.18 -14.24
CA GLY A 615 8.96 -11.43 -13.14
C GLY A 615 7.77 -10.46 -13.13
N TYR A 616 8.04 -9.17 -13.37
CA TYR A 616 7.01 -8.14 -13.44
C TYR A 616 6.17 -8.20 -14.72
N HIS A 617 6.80 -8.58 -15.84
CA HIS A 617 6.07 -8.93 -17.05
C HIS A 617 5.04 -10.04 -16.79
N LEU A 618 5.45 -11.12 -16.13
CA LEU A 618 4.54 -12.22 -15.80
C LEU A 618 3.42 -11.75 -14.87
N TYR A 619 3.75 -10.99 -13.83
CA TYR A 619 2.75 -10.45 -12.89
C TYR A 619 1.70 -9.55 -13.58
N ALA A 620 2.15 -8.64 -14.44
CA ALA A 620 1.28 -7.78 -15.23
C ALA A 620 0.40 -8.60 -16.18
N LEU A 621 0.98 -9.60 -16.85
CA LEU A 621 0.28 -10.48 -17.77
C LEU A 621 -0.78 -11.34 -17.07
N GLU A 622 -0.48 -11.92 -15.91
CA GLU A 622 -1.44 -12.72 -15.13
C GLU A 622 -2.61 -11.86 -14.64
N SER A 623 -2.33 -10.64 -14.15
CA SER A 623 -3.37 -9.69 -13.74
C SER A 623 -4.26 -9.28 -14.93
N LEU A 624 -3.65 -9.04 -16.09
CA LEU A 624 -4.36 -8.76 -17.33
C LEU A 624 -5.23 -9.94 -17.75
N LEU A 625 -4.71 -11.17 -17.73
CA LEU A 625 -5.47 -12.37 -18.08
C LEU A 625 -6.69 -12.56 -17.19
N LYS A 626 -6.62 -12.24 -15.89
CA LYS A 626 -7.81 -12.25 -15.04
C LYS A 626 -8.88 -11.27 -15.53
N ALA A 627 -8.50 -10.04 -15.87
CA ALA A 627 -9.43 -9.07 -16.43
C ALA A 627 -10.03 -9.56 -17.77
N LEU A 628 -9.21 -10.14 -18.64
CA LEU A 628 -9.65 -10.70 -19.92
C LEU A 628 -10.59 -11.88 -19.75
N GLU A 629 -10.31 -12.78 -18.81
CA GLU A 629 -11.21 -13.91 -18.49
C GLU A 629 -12.54 -13.42 -17.94
N VAL A 630 -12.55 -12.42 -17.06
CA VAL A 630 -13.78 -11.79 -16.55
C VAL A 630 -14.61 -11.19 -17.70
N LEU A 631 -13.98 -10.47 -18.64
CA LEU A 631 -14.66 -9.93 -19.84
C LEU A 631 -15.22 -11.05 -20.73
N LYS A 632 -14.42 -12.09 -20.96
CA LYS A 632 -14.75 -13.20 -21.86
C LYS A 632 -15.89 -14.05 -21.32
N LEU A 633 -15.80 -14.45 -20.05
CA LEU A 633 -16.77 -15.32 -19.39
C LEU A 633 -18.13 -14.62 -19.24
N SER A 634 -18.13 -13.33 -18.88
CA SER A 634 -19.36 -12.51 -18.85
C SER A 634 -19.93 -12.29 -20.25
N GLY A 635 -19.05 -12.26 -21.25
CA GLY A 635 -19.41 -11.88 -22.59
C GLY A 635 -19.47 -10.39 -22.84
N ALA A 636 -18.96 -9.58 -21.91
CA ALA A 636 -18.93 -8.14 -22.05
C ALA A 636 -18.00 -7.70 -23.19
N ALA A 637 -16.87 -8.40 -23.36
CA ALA A 637 -15.93 -8.20 -24.46
C ALA A 637 -15.05 -9.45 -24.68
N ASP A 638 -14.48 -9.56 -25.87
CA ASP A 638 -13.40 -10.50 -26.15
C ASP A 638 -12.20 -9.70 -26.66
N LEU A 639 -11.23 -9.46 -25.77
CA LEU A 639 -10.04 -8.68 -26.08
C LEU A 639 -8.81 -9.55 -26.34
N TYR A 640 -8.95 -10.88 -26.40
CA TYR A 640 -7.83 -11.75 -26.74
C TYR A 640 -7.29 -11.50 -28.15
N ALA A 641 -8.11 -10.95 -29.06
CA ALA A 641 -7.70 -10.54 -30.40
C ALA A 641 -7.16 -9.10 -30.49
N TYR A 642 -7.09 -8.36 -29.38
CA TYR A 642 -6.64 -6.97 -29.38
C TYR A 642 -5.15 -6.86 -29.73
N GLU A 643 -4.80 -6.14 -30.80
CA GLU A 643 -3.42 -6.06 -31.30
C GLU A 643 -2.59 -4.89 -30.75
N GLY A 644 -3.26 -3.83 -30.28
CA GLY A 644 -2.59 -2.63 -29.78
C GLY A 644 -1.50 -2.12 -30.71
N ARG A 645 -0.28 -1.99 -30.18
CA ARG A 645 0.91 -1.53 -30.93
C ARG A 645 1.78 -2.66 -31.48
N CYS A 646 1.38 -3.92 -31.30
CA CYS A 646 2.27 -5.07 -31.49
C CYS A 646 2.12 -5.77 -32.85
N GLY A 647 1.19 -5.32 -33.70
CA GLY A 647 0.96 -5.87 -35.05
C GLY A 647 0.42 -7.31 -35.08
N LYS A 648 0.10 -7.85 -33.90
CA LYS A 648 -0.65 -9.10 -33.66
C LYS A 648 -1.22 -9.03 -32.24
N PRO A 649 -2.04 -9.98 -31.79
CA PRO A 649 -2.63 -9.94 -30.46
C PRO A 649 -1.61 -9.72 -29.33
N VAL A 650 -1.86 -8.72 -28.47
CA VAL A 650 -0.93 -8.26 -27.43
C VAL A 650 -0.55 -9.41 -26.48
N VAL A 651 -1.54 -10.20 -26.04
CA VAL A 651 -1.32 -11.36 -25.15
C VAL A 651 -0.39 -12.38 -25.80
N GLU A 652 -0.57 -12.67 -27.09
CA GLU A 652 0.31 -13.58 -27.82
C GLU A 652 1.72 -12.96 -27.98
N LYS A 653 1.85 -11.64 -28.12
CA LYS A 653 3.16 -10.95 -28.14
C LYS A 653 3.86 -10.98 -26.79
N ALA A 654 3.12 -10.77 -25.71
CA ALA A 654 3.65 -10.89 -24.36
C ALA A 654 4.20 -12.29 -24.08
N LEU A 655 3.44 -13.33 -24.45
CA LEU A 655 3.88 -14.72 -24.31
C LEU A 655 5.06 -15.08 -25.23
N GLU A 656 5.08 -14.57 -26.46
CA GLU A 656 6.24 -14.71 -27.36
C GLU A 656 7.49 -14.03 -26.81
N TRP A 657 7.35 -12.87 -26.18
CA TRP A 657 8.47 -12.19 -25.55
C TRP A 657 9.04 -13.02 -24.40
N LEU A 658 8.20 -13.51 -23.48
CA LEU A 658 8.63 -14.43 -22.40
C LEU A 658 9.31 -15.69 -22.94
N TRP A 659 8.67 -16.37 -23.90
CA TRP A 659 9.22 -17.60 -24.49
C TRP A 659 10.49 -17.33 -25.31
N GLY A 660 10.56 -16.16 -25.94
CA GLY A 660 11.66 -15.69 -26.76
C GLY A 660 12.89 -15.25 -25.95
N LEU A 661 12.73 -14.92 -24.66
CA LEU A 661 13.81 -14.70 -23.72
C LEU A 661 14.18 -15.94 -22.90
N ALA A 662 13.36 -16.99 -22.93
CA ALA A 662 13.66 -18.18 -22.17
C ALA A 662 14.90 -18.90 -22.72
N THR A 663 15.73 -19.44 -21.82
CA THR A 663 16.86 -20.32 -22.15
C THR A 663 16.39 -21.60 -22.85
N PRO A 664 17.29 -22.45 -23.36
CA PRO A 664 16.95 -23.78 -23.87
C PRO A 664 16.25 -24.68 -22.84
N GLU A 665 16.47 -24.44 -21.53
CA GLU A 665 15.81 -25.13 -20.42
C GLU A 665 14.42 -24.57 -20.09
N GLY A 666 13.96 -23.56 -20.82
CA GLY A 666 12.68 -22.89 -20.59
C GLY A 666 12.68 -22.05 -19.32
N ARG A 667 13.82 -21.43 -18.96
CA ARG A 667 13.94 -20.52 -17.80
C ARG A 667 14.17 -19.09 -18.25
N LEU A 668 13.66 -18.11 -17.52
CA LEU A 668 13.93 -16.70 -17.77
C LEU A 668 15.24 -16.29 -17.07
N PRO A 669 16.08 -15.47 -17.70
CA PRO A 669 17.28 -14.90 -17.08
C PRO A 669 16.89 -13.94 -15.95
N ALA A 670 17.79 -13.75 -14.98
CA ALA A 670 17.54 -12.87 -13.81
C ALA A 670 18.01 -11.44 -14.07
N LEU A 671 17.58 -10.86 -15.19
CA LEU A 671 17.82 -9.45 -15.48
C LEU A 671 16.86 -8.59 -14.63
N GLU A 672 17.30 -7.40 -14.24
CA GLU A 672 16.46 -6.39 -13.56
C GLU A 672 15.91 -6.90 -12.22
N ASP A 673 14.72 -6.42 -11.81
CA ASP A 673 13.95 -6.96 -10.68
C ASP A 673 13.32 -8.33 -10.93
N SER A 674 14.13 -9.29 -11.37
CA SER A 674 13.73 -10.67 -11.59
C SER A 674 14.73 -11.66 -11.01
N GLY A 675 14.21 -12.83 -10.63
CA GLY A 675 15.02 -14.03 -10.40
C GLY A 675 15.06 -14.93 -11.64
N GLU A 676 15.80 -16.04 -11.54
CA GLU A 676 15.75 -17.12 -12.53
C GLU A 676 14.54 -18.03 -12.23
N PHE A 677 13.59 -18.13 -13.17
CA PHE A 677 12.40 -18.96 -12.97
C PHE A 677 11.92 -19.61 -14.28
N LYS A 678 11.20 -20.73 -14.16
CA LYS A 678 10.48 -21.34 -15.29
C LYS A 678 9.08 -20.72 -15.35
N PRO A 679 8.64 -20.17 -16.50
CA PRO A 679 7.33 -19.54 -16.57
C PRO A 679 6.22 -20.59 -16.37
N PRO A 680 5.10 -20.24 -15.73
CA PRO A 680 4.00 -21.16 -15.54
C PRO A 680 3.35 -21.50 -16.89
N PRO A 681 2.76 -22.71 -17.05
CA PRO A 681 2.03 -23.07 -18.25
C PRO A 681 0.69 -22.33 -18.35
N ASP A 682 0.14 -21.84 -17.23
CA ASP A 682 -1.21 -21.27 -17.14
C ASP A 682 -1.48 -20.15 -18.16
N PRO A 683 -0.62 -19.11 -18.32
CA PRO A 683 -0.86 -18.06 -19.32
C PRO A 683 -0.91 -18.58 -20.76
N PHE A 684 -0.06 -19.57 -21.08
CA PHE A 684 -0.01 -20.20 -22.41
C PHE A 684 -1.24 -21.07 -22.66
N ILE A 685 -1.74 -21.78 -21.63
CA ILE A 685 -2.98 -22.56 -21.70
C ILE A 685 -4.15 -21.64 -21.97
N ILE A 686 -4.32 -20.60 -21.14
CA ILE A 686 -5.45 -19.67 -21.22
C ILE A 686 -5.46 -19.01 -22.60
N ALA A 687 -4.36 -18.36 -23.01
CA ALA A 687 -4.31 -17.72 -24.33
C ALA A 687 -4.43 -18.73 -25.48
N GLY A 688 -3.80 -19.90 -25.36
CA GLY A 688 -3.82 -20.95 -26.37
C GLY A 688 -5.22 -21.45 -26.68
N VAL A 689 -6.04 -21.77 -25.66
CA VAL A 689 -7.43 -22.21 -25.89
C VAL A 689 -8.33 -21.06 -26.33
N ARG A 690 -8.11 -19.83 -25.84
CA ARG A 690 -8.93 -18.65 -26.19
C ARG A 690 -8.71 -18.20 -27.63
N ARG A 691 -7.49 -18.36 -28.14
CA ARG A 691 -7.09 -18.00 -29.52
C ARG A 691 -7.14 -19.18 -30.49
N GLY A 692 -7.23 -20.40 -29.97
CA GLY A 692 -7.05 -21.60 -30.77
C GLY A 692 -5.64 -21.70 -31.35
N SER A 693 -4.60 -21.22 -30.64
CA SER A 693 -3.20 -21.26 -31.10
C SER A 693 -2.55 -22.59 -30.71
N PRO A 694 -2.24 -23.46 -31.69
CA PRO A 694 -1.51 -24.69 -31.42
C PRO A 694 -0.11 -24.43 -30.90
N GLU A 695 0.53 -23.32 -31.32
CA GLU A 695 1.88 -22.96 -30.88
C GLU A 695 1.94 -22.69 -29.38
N LEU A 696 0.99 -21.89 -28.85
CA LEU A 696 0.93 -21.62 -27.41
C LEU A 696 0.64 -22.88 -26.60
N LEU A 697 -0.27 -23.74 -27.07
CA LEU A 697 -0.55 -25.03 -26.42
C LEU A 697 0.65 -25.98 -26.47
N SER A 698 1.42 -25.98 -27.56
CA SER A 698 2.68 -26.71 -27.68
C SER A 698 3.75 -26.22 -26.69
N ILE A 699 3.84 -24.91 -26.47
CA ILE A 699 4.72 -24.33 -25.44
C ILE A 699 4.26 -24.75 -24.04
N ALA A 700 2.97 -24.63 -23.73
CA ALA A 700 2.40 -25.09 -22.46
C ALA A 700 2.69 -26.58 -22.22
N GLY A 701 2.46 -27.43 -23.23
CA GLY A 701 2.73 -28.87 -23.16
C GLY A 701 4.20 -29.17 -22.92
N ARG A 702 5.13 -28.43 -23.55
CA ARG A 702 6.57 -28.54 -23.26
C ARG A 702 6.88 -28.18 -21.82
N LEU A 703 6.39 -27.04 -21.33
CA LEU A 703 6.61 -26.60 -19.94
C LEU A 703 6.12 -27.65 -18.94
N ILE A 704 4.94 -28.24 -19.18
CA ILE A 704 4.37 -29.32 -18.34
C ILE A 704 5.29 -30.55 -18.33
N ARG A 705 5.72 -31.03 -19.50
CA ARG A 705 6.61 -32.20 -19.61
C ARG A 705 7.96 -31.98 -18.92
N GLU A 706 8.42 -30.74 -18.89
CA GLU A 706 9.65 -30.35 -18.20
C GLU A 706 9.43 -30.00 -16.71
N GLY A 707 8.26 -30.31 -16.16
CA GLY A 707 7.97 -30.27 -14.72
C GLY A 707 7.26 -29.00 -14.22
N ALA A 708 6.85 -28.07 -15.08
CA ALA A 708 6.00 -26.96 -14.67
C ALA A 708 4.58 -27.46 -14.38
N ARG A 709 3.94 -26.93 -13.32
CA ARG A 709 2.59 -27.34 -12.91
C ARG A 709 1.56 -26.29 -13.30
N VAL A 710 0.39 -26.75 -13.74
CA VAL A 710 -0.81 -25.91 -13.85
C VAL A 710 -1.25 -25.56 -12.44
N SER A 711 -1.45 -24.28 -12.17
CA SER A 711 -1.63 -23.76 -10.80
C SER A 711 -2.75 -22.75 -10.66
N SER A 712 -3.30 -22.26 -11.77
CA SER A 712 -4.29 -21.21 -11.78
C SER A 712 -5.71 -21.75 -11.92
N PRO A 713 -6.68 -21.33 -11.06
CA PRO A 713 -8.09 -21.62 -11.29
C PRO A 713 -8.62 -21.06 -12.62
N TYR A 714 -7.98 -20.03 -13.18
CA TYR A 714 -8.37 -19.46 -14.47
C TYR A 714 -8.01 -20.40 -15.63
N ALA A 715 -6.94 -21.18 -15.53
CA ALA A 715 -6.63 -22.22 -16.51
C ALA A 715 -7.68 -23.34 -16.47
N ILE A 716 -8.15 -23.73 -15.27
CA ILE A 716 -9.26 -24.69 -15.11
C ILE A 716 -10.52 -24.16 -15.79
N LEU A 717 -10.89 -22.90 -15.54
CA LEU A 717 -12.07 -22.28 -16.16
C LEU A 717 -11.93 -22.20 -17.69
N ALA A 718 -10.77 -21.82 -18.22
CA ALA A 718 -10.54 -21.74 -19.66
C ALA A 718 -10.60 -23.10 -20.36
N LEU A 719 -10.03 -24.15 -19.74
CA LEU A 719 -10.11 -25.52 -20.26
C LEU A 719 -11.54 -26.06 -20.20
N ALA A 720 -12.25 -25.84 -19.08
CA ALA A 720 -13.64 -26.26 -18.92
C ALA A 720 -14.58 -25.58 -19.93
N ASP A 721 -14.42 -24.27 -20.15
CA ASP A 721 -15.23 -23.50 -21.10
C ASP A 721 -14.92 -23.86 -22.56
N SER A 722 -13.65 -24.16 -22.90
CA SER A 722 -13.27 -24.59 -24.26
C SER A 722 -13.56 -26.06 -24.55
N GLY A 723 -13.76 -26.89 -23.52
CA GLY A 723 -13.85 -28.35 -23.65
C GLY A 723 -12.53 -29.03 -24.02
N THR A 724 -11.40 -28.34 -23.86
CA THR A 724 -10.06 -28.89 -24.18
C THR A 724 -9.56 -29.71 -22.99
N PRO A 725 -9.30 -31.03 -23.15
CA PRO A 725 -8.75 -31.84 -22.05
C PRO A 725 -7.33 -31.40 -21.69
N LEU A 726 -7.00 -31.32 -20.39
CA LEU A 726 -5.66 -30.94 -19.94
C LEU A 726 -4.58 -31.91 -20.47
N SER A 727 -4.91 -33.20 -20.54
CA SER A 727 -4.06 -34.25 -21.12
C SER A 727 -3.72 -33.99 -22.59
N SER A 728 -4.61 -33.36 -23.35
CA SER A 728 -4.34 -32.98 -24.75
C SER A 728 -3.31 -31.85 -24.86
N VAL A 729 -3.30 -30.92 -23.91
CA VAL A 729 -2.28 -29.86 -23.82
C VAL A 729 -0.92 -30.48 -23.46
N ALA A 730 -0.88 -31.36 -22.45
CA ALA A 730 0.34 -32.06 -22.06
C ALA A 730 0.91 -32.93 -23.20
N ALA A 731 0.04 -33.47 -24.06
CA ALA A 731 0.40 -34.26 -25.24
C ALA A 731 0.63 -33.43 -26.52
N ALA A 732 0.49 -32.10 -26.46
CA ALA A 732 0.68 -31.23 -27.62
C ALA A 732 2.09 -31.41 -28.22
N PRO A 733 2.23 -31.35 -29.57
CA PRO A 733 3.51 -31.55 -30.24
C PRO A 733 4.55 -30.53 -29.74
N PRO A 734 5.86 -30.79 -29.91
CA PRO A 734 6.89 -29.83 -29.57
C PRO A 734 6.64 -28.46 -30.27
N PRO A 735 6.90 -27.34 -29.58
CA PRO A 735 6.76 -26.03 -30.19
C PRO A 735 7.74 -25.86 -31.37
N PRO A 736 7.43 -24.97 -32.32
CA PRO A 736 8.33 -24.69 -33.43
C PRO A 736 9.70 -24.19 -32.92
N PRO A 737 10.81 -24.50 -33.63
CA PRO A 737 12.13 -24.02 -33.26
C PRO A 737 12.18 -22.49 -33.23
N ARG A 738 12.76 -21.93 -32.17
CA ARG A 738 12.98 -20.49 -32.03
C ARG A 738 14.15 -20.04 -32.91
N PRO A 739 14.15 -18.78 -33.40
CA PRO A 739 15.29 -18.21 -34.10
C PRO A 739 16.58 -18.29 -33.28
N ARG A 740 17.71 -18.62 -33.93
CA ARG A 740 19.03 -18.64 -33.26
C ARG A 740 19.44 -17.25 -32.78
N ALA A 741 19.23 -16.22 -33.59
CA ALA A 741 19.39 -14.83 -33.19
C ALA A 741 18.01 -14.16 -33.19
N ALA A 742 17.65 -13.51 -32.08
CA ALA A 742 16.41 -12.75 -31.94
C ALA A 742 16.71 -11.35 -31.38
N VAL A 743 16.02 -10.35 -31.93
CA VAL A 743 16.11 -8.96 -31.49
C VAL A 743 14.70 -8.50 -31.12
N PHE A 744 14.53 -8.10 -29.87
CA PHE A 744 13.34 -7.44 -29.36
C PHE A 744 13.67 -5.95 -29.25
N GLU A 745 13.44 -5.22 -30.35
CA GLU A 745 13.98 -3.87 -30.55
C GLU A 745 13.43 -2.84 -29.57
N SER A 746 12.16 -2.97 -29.17
CA SER A 746 11.49 -1.96 -28.33
C SER A 746 11.88 -2.10 -26.86
N SER A 747 11.97 -3.34 -26.38
CA SER A 747 12.51 -3.72 -25.07
C SER A 747 14.03 -3.72 -25.01
N GLY A 748 14.68 -3.62 -26.17
CA GLY A 748 16.13 -3.73 -26.34
C GLY A 748 16.69 -5.01 -25.73
N ARG A 749 16.19 -6.16 -26.17
CA ARG A 749 16.78 -7.46 -25.80
C ARG A 749 17.36 -8.12 -27.04
N PHE A 750 18.62 -8.53 -26.96
CA PHE A 750 19.26 -9.38 -27.95
C PHE A 750 19.43 -10.78 -27.37
N VAL A 751 19.06 -11.80 -28.13
CA VAL A 751 19.23 -13.19 -27.72
C VAL A 751 19.94 -13.97 -28.82
N PHE A 752 20.99 -14.68 -28.44
CA PHE A 752 21.60 -15.73 -29.26
C PHE A 752 21.45 -17.09 -28.57
N ARG A 753 20.98 -18.10 -29.30
CA ARG A 753 20.88 -19.49 -28.87
C ARG A 753 21.45 -20.40 -29.95
N ALA A 754 22.38 -21.27 -29.57
CA ALA A 754 22.97 -22.23 -30.50
C ALA A 754 21.94 -23.26 -30.99
N SER A 755 21.05 -23.70 -30.09
CA SER A 755 19.86 -24.49 -30.41
C SER A 755 18.84 -24.41 -29.27
N ASP A 756 17.66 -24.99 -29.45
CA ASP A 756 16.64 -25.12 -28.41
C ASP A 756 16.79 -26.36 -27.52
N GLU A 757 17.82 -27.18 -27.78
CA GLU A 757 18.13 -28.35 -26.98
C GLU A 757 18.71 -27.94 -25.62
N PRO A 758 18.27 -28.55 -24.51
CA PRO A 758 18.83 -28.32 -23.19
C PRO A 758 20.36 -28.40 -23.16
N GLY A 759 21.01 -27.46 -22.49
CA GLY A 759 22.46 -27.36 -22.37
C GLY A 759 23.15 -26.55 -23.48
N SER A 760 22.42 -26.12 -24.51
CA SER A 760 22.96 -25.28 -25.59
C SER A 760 23.53 -23.95 -25.09
N LEU A 761 24.53 -23.42 -25.79
CA LEU A 761 25.06 -22.07 -25.52
C LEU A 761 23.95 -21.05 -25.77
N TYR A 762 23.73 -20.18 -24.80
CA TYR A 762 22.72 -19.14 -24.82
C TYR A 762 23.31 -17.84 -24.28
N VAL A 763 23.02 -16.73 -24.95
CA VAL A 763 23.44 -15.38 -24.56
C VAL A 763 22.23 -14.46 -24.65
N VAL A 764 22.01 -13.65 -23.62
CA VAL A 764 21.04 -12.55 -23.65
C VAL A 764 21.76 -11.26 -23.29
N LEU A 765 21.45 -10.17 -23.98
CA LEU A 765 22.01 -8.84 -23.73
C LEU A 765 20.88 -7.81 -23.67
N ASP A 766 21.00 -6.89 -22.72
CA ASP A 766 20.15 -5.73 -22.54
C ASP A 766 20.76 -4.50 -23.23
N PHE A 767 20.11 -3.97 -24.26
CA PHE A 767 20.41 -2.65 -24.85
C PHE A 767 19.22 -1.69 -24.77
N GLY A 768 18.22 -2.02 -23.96
CA GLY A 768 16.93 -1.36 -23.87
C GLY A 768 16.96 0.00 -23.19
N PRO A 769 15.79 0.66 -23.13
CA PRO A 769 15.57 1.74 -22.19
C PRO A 769 15.58 1.20 -20.76
N GLN A 770 15.77 2.08 -19.77
CA GLN A 770 15.60 1.69 -18.37
C GLN A 770 14.12 1.37 -18.09
N GLY A 771 13.83 0.17 -17.57
CA GLY A 771 12.50 -0.36 -17.28
C GLY A 771 11.75 0.31 -16.11
N GLY A 772 11.71 1.64 -16.06
CA GLY A 772 11.04 2.38 -14.99
C GLY A 772 11.62 2.10 -13.60
N TRP A 773 10.75 1.89 -12.60
CA TRP A 773 11.17 1.63 -11.21
C TRP A 773 11.96 0.34 -11.06
N HIS A 774 11.57 -0.70 -11.80
CA HIS A 774 12.11 -2.06 -11.72
C HIS A 774 13.31 -2.31 -12.64
N GLY A 775 13.60 -1.34 -13.52
CA GLY A 775 14.79 -1.35 -14.36
C GLY A 775 16.03 -0.83 -13.64
N HIS A 776 17.15 -1.49 -13.88
CA HIS A 776 18.46 -1.20 -13.32
C HIS A 776 19.25 -0.30 -14.28
N PRO A 777 20.25 0.44 -13.79
CA PRO A 777 21.16 1.22 -14.63
C PRO A 777 22.24 0.31 -15.24
N ASP A 778 21.85 -0.71 -16.00
CA ASP A 778 22.69 -1.85 -16.38
C ASP A 778 22.93 -1.98 -17.89
N ARG A 779 22.80 -0.88 -18.64
CA ARG A 779 22.84 -0.90 -20.11
C ARG A 779 24.02 -1.69 -20.65
N LEU A 780 23.74 -2.50 -21.66
CA LEU A 780 24.66 -3.41 -22.32
C LEU A 780 25.10 -4.60 -21.45
N SER A 781 24.54 -4.78 -20.25
CA SER A 781 24.71 -6.01 -19.45
C SER A 781 24.21 -7.23 -20.22
N PHE A 782 24.75 -8.40 -19.88
CA PHE A 782 24.47 -9.65 -20.55
C PHE A 782 24.59 -10.83 -19.60
N GLU A 783 23.87 -11.92 -19.89
CA GLU A 783 24.07 -13.23 -19.28
C GLU A 783 24.49 -14.26 -20.33
N VAL A 784 25.23 -15.27 -19.88
CA VAL A 784 25.63 -16.42 -20.69
C VAL A 784 25.26 -17.70 -19.94
N HIS A 785 24.60 -18.62 -20.63
CA HIS A 785 24.22 -19.92 -20.11
C HIS A 785 24.83 -21.03 -20.97
N ARG A 786 25.29 -22.10 -20.32
CA ARG A 786 25.84 -23.30 -20.98
C ARG A 786 25.64 -24.52 -20.08
N ARG A 787 25.33 -25.67 -20.69
CA ARG A 787 25.05 -26.94 -19.98
C ARG A 787 23.92 -26.82 -18.92
N GLY A 788 22.97 -25.91 -19.17
CA GLY A 788 21.80 -25.68 -18.30
C GLY A 788 22.17 -25.05 -16.97
N GLU A 789 23.09 -24.10 -17.00
CA GLU A 789 23.52 -23.27 -15.88
C GLU A 789 23.89 -21.87 -16.41
N ALA A 790 23.48 -20.82 -15.70
CA ALA A 790 23.98 -19.47 -15.89
C ALA A 790 25.45 -19.39 -15.43
N VAL A 791 26.36 -19.03 -16.33
CA VAL A 791 27.81 -18.95 -16.04
C VAL A 791 28.30 -17.52 -15.92
N VAL A 792 27.84 -16.63 -16.81
CA VAL A 792 27.94 -15.18 -16.67
C VAL A 792 26.58 -14.73 -16.19
N VAL A 793 26.56 -14.08 -15.04
CA VAL A 793 25.35 -13.86 -14.26
C VAL A 793 25.09 -12.38 -14.08
N ASP A 794 23.83 -11.98 -14.17
CA ASP A 794 23.41 -10.68 -13.68
C ASP A 794 23.21 -10.74 -12.16
N ALA A 795 23.22 -9.58 -11.50
CA ALA A 795 22.95 -9.47 -10.09
C ALA A 795 21.49 -9.83 -9.75
N GLY A 796 20.56 -9.63 -10.70
CA GLY A 796 19.13 -9.80 -10.47
C GLY A 796 18.67 -8.99 -9.26
N SER A 797 17.73 -9.52 -8.47
CA SER A 797 17.16 -8.74 -7.37
C SER A 797 16.96 -9.55 -6.08
N ALA A 798 17.45 -8.99 -4.96
CA ALA A 798 17.02 -9.38 -3.62
C ALA A 798 15.66 -8.73 -3.29
N GLY A 799 15.00 -9.19 -2.21
CA GLY A 799 13.75 -8.56 -1.77
C GLY A 799 13.96 -7.08 -1.39
N TYR A 800 12.99 -6.21 -1.71
CA TYR A 800 13.10 -4.75 -1.54
C TYR A 800 13.40 -4.26 -0.11
N TYR A 801 13.06 -5.08 0.90
CA TYR A 801 13.36 -4.79 2.31
C TYR A 801 14.77 -5.21 2.73
N SER A 802 15.55 -5.79 1.81
CA SER A 802 16.97 -6.13 2.02
C SER A 802 17.84 -4.95 1.59
N GLY A 803 18.83 -4.59 2.42
CA GLY A 803 19.85 -3.60 2.04
C GLY A 803 20.61 -4.01 0.77
N LEU A 804 20.80 -5.32 0.55
CA LEU A 804 21.51 -5.85 -0.62
C LEU A 804 20.89 -5.42 -1.96
N HIS A 805 19.57 -5.28 -2.02
CA HIS A 805 18.88 -4.85 -3.23
C HIS A 805 19.34 -3.45 -3.66
N TRP A 806 19.38 -2.51 -2.71
CA TRP A 806 19.70 -1.10 -2.96
C TRP A 806 21.21 -0.84 -3.03
N GLU A 807 21.98 -1.51 -2.18
CA GLU A 807 23.41 -1.26 -2.02
C GLU A 807 24.27 -2.03 -3.03
N TRP A 808 23.75 -3.12 -3.61
CA TRP A 808 24.48 -3.95 -4.55
C TRP A 808 23.70 -4.23 -5.84
N ASN A 809 22.55 -4.90 -5.75
CA ASN A 809 21.87 -5.46 -6.93
C ASN A 809 21.57 -4.39 -8.00
N ARG A 810 21.15 -3.19 -7.59
CA ARG A 810 20.80 -2.08 -8.49
C ARG A 810 21.98 -1.23 -8.96
N ARG A 811 23.22 -1.52 -8.53
CA ARG A 811 24.39 -0.69 -8.84
C ARG A 811 24.98 -1.10 -10.18
N SER A 812 25.35 -0.18 -11.06
CA SER A 812 25.90 -0.51 -12.39
C SER A 812 27.14 -1.40 -12.35
N ILE A 813 27.94 -1.32 -11.27
CA ILE A 813 29.11 -2.18 -11.06
C ILE A 813 28.76 -3.66 -10.82
N ALA A 814 27.52 -3.95 -10.40
CA ALA A 814 27.01 -5.31 -10.16
C ALA A 814 26.56 -6.00 -11.46
N HIS A 815 26.62 -5.30 -12.60
CA HIS A 815 26.21 -5.80 -13.90
C HIS A 815 27.39 -5.96 -14.85
N ASN A 816 27.19 -6.72 -15.93
CA ASN A 816 28.25 -7.10 -16.87
C ASN A 816 28.49 -6.01 -17.92
N THR A 817 28.84 -4.80 -17.49
CA THR A 817 28.98 -3.59 -18.32
C THR A 817 30.21 -2.73 -17.97
N VAL A 818 30.39 -1.60 -18.64
CA VAL A 818 31.43 -0.61 -18.35
C VAL A 818 30.85 0.58 -17.59
N THR A 819 31.57 1.06 -16.57
CA THR A 819 31.16 2.16 -15.68
C THR A 819 32.26 3.23 -15.61
N LEU A 820 31.91 4.49 -15.27
CA LEU A 820 32.89 5.51 -14.90
C LEU A 820 33.22 5.35 -13.41
N GLY A 821 34.38 4.78 -13.09
CA GLY A 821 34.73 4.37 -11.73
C GLY A 821 33.73 3.37 -11.15
N ALA A 822 33.05 3.78 -10.07
CA ALA A 822 31.97 3.01 -9.44
C ALA A 822 30.60 3.70 -9.54
N SER A 823 30.49 4.74 -10.39
CA SER A 823 29.26 5.49 -10.60
C SER A 823 28.28 4.69 -11.45
N ASP A 824 27.00 4.87 -11.18
CA ASP A 824 25.96 4.26 -12.00
C ASP A 824 25.84 4.96 -13.35
N HIS A 825 25.29 4.22 -14.31
CA HIS A 825 24.84 4.81 -15.57
C HIS A 825 23.75 5.86 -15.31
N PRO A 826 23.65 6.90 -16.14
CA PRO A 826 22.62 7.93 -15.98
C PRO A 826 21.23 7.33 -16.15
N GLU A 827 20.24 7.83 -15.42
CA GLU A 827 18.84 7.40 -15.57
C GLU A 827 18.24 7.82 -16.92
N GLY A 828 17.26 7.08 -17.43
CA GLY A 828 16.43 7.49 -18.58
C GLY A 828 17.06 7.40 -19.99
N GLY A 829 18.28 6.86 -20.12
CA GLY A 829 18.91 6.55 -21.41
C GLY A 829 18.49 5.20 -22.01
N ARG A 830 18.71 5.01 -23.32
CA ARG A 830 18.58 3.72 -24.02
C ARG A 830 19.80 3.41 -24.87
N GLY A 831 20.06 2.13 -25.10
CA GLY A 831 21.01 1.70 -26.13
C GLY A 831 20.36 1.59 -27.51
N ALA A 832 21.19 1.25 -28.50
CA ALA A 832 20.79 0.93 -29.86
C ALA A 832 21.64 -0.21 -30.43
N LEU A 833 21.02 -1.11 -31.20
CA LEU A 833 21.71 -2.08 -32.04
C LEU A 833 22.13 -1.41 -33.35
N LEU A 834 23.44 -1.34 -33.61
CA LEU A 834 24.01 -0.72 -34.80
C LEU A 834 24.17 -1.69 -35.97
N SER A 835 24.52 -2.95 -35.69
CA SER A 835 24.67 -3.98 -36.72
C SER A 835 24.55 -5.38 -36.12
N LEU A 836 23.94 -6.30 -36.85
CA LEU A 836 23.87 -7.73 -36.52
C LEU A 836 24.24 -8.56 -37.76
N SER A 837 25.16 -9.50 -37.60
CA SER A 837 25.47 -10.53 -38.60
C SER A 837 25.50 -11.90 -37.95
N TRP A 838 24.96 -12.92 -38.61
CA TRP A 838 25.02 -14.29 -38.13
C TRP A 838 24.99 -15.27 -39.32
N ASP A 839 25.76 -16.36 -39.23
CA ASP A 839 25.96 -17.34 -40.31
C ASP A 839 25.49 -18.76 -39.95
N GLY A 840 24.70 -18.90 -38.88
CA GLY A 840 24.25 -20.18 -38.36
C GLY A 840 25.01 -20.60 -37.10
N GLY A 841 26.33 -20.45 -37.06
CA GLY A 841 27.19 -20.88 -35.93
C GLY A 841 27.81 -19.73 -35.14
N ARG A 842 27.98 -18.57 -35.80
CA ARG A 842 28.59 -17.37 -35.23
C ARG A 842 27.62 -16.20 -35.34
N ALA A 843 27.53 -15.40 -34.29
CA ALA A 843 26.80 -14.14 -34.27
C ALA A 843 27.73 -13.01 -33.84
N GLU A 844 27.61 -11.88 -34.52
CA GLU A 844 28.29 -10.64 -34.20
C GLU A 844 27.28 -9.51 -34.16
N ALA A 845 27.16 -8.84 -33.01
CA ALA A 845 26.25 -7.74 -32.79
C ALA A 845 27.00 -6.55 -32.21
N VAL A 846 26.76 -5.34 -32.73
CA VAL A 846 27.38 -4.10 -32.24
C VAL A 846 26.29 -3.21 -31.68
N PHE A 847 26.45 -2.78 -30.42
CA PHE A 847 25.53 -1.93 -29.69
C PHE A 847 26.22 -0.64 -29.28
N GLU A 848 25.45 0.41 -29.01
CA GLU A 848 25.95 1.67 -28.44
C GLU A 848 24.97 2.20 -27.40
N ALA A 849 25.49 2.69 -26.26
CA ALA A 849 24.68 3.26 -25.18
C ALA A 849 25.44 4.35 -24.41
N PRO A 850 24.75 5.38 -23.88
CA PRO A 850 25.33 6.31 -22.92
C PRO A 850 25.55 5.63 -21.55
N ILE A 851 26.74 5.82 -20.98
CA ILE A 851 27.14 5.18 -19.70
C ILE A 851 27.54 6.19 -18.61
N ALA A 852 27.83 7.44 -18.98
CA ALA A 852 27.99 8.59 -18.07
C ALA A 852 27.75 9.89 -18.83
N GLU A 853 27.68 11.03 -18.13
CA GLU A 853 27.62 12.34 -18.79
C GLU A 853 28.86 12.53 -19.69
N GLY A 854 28.63 12.76 -20.99
CA GLY A 854 29.71 12.89 -21.98
C GLY A 854 30.44 11.58 -22.31
N ALA A 855 29.96 10.41 -21.86
CA ALA A 855 30.59 9.12 -22.13
C ALA A 855 29.64 8.09 -22.75
N THR A 856 30.12 7.42 -23.80
CA THR A 856 29.38 6.39 -24.54
C THR A 856 30.17 5.09 -24.60
N LEU A 857 29.47 3.96 -24.44
CA LEU A 857 30.01 2.62 -24.66
C LEU A 857 29.49 2.09 -25.99
N ARG A 858 30.40 1.70 -26.89
CA ARG A 858 30.08 0.90 -28.07
C ARG A 858 30.61 -0.52 -27.88
N ARG A 859 29.70 -1.48 -27.72
CA ARG A 859 30.01 -2.89 -27.43
C ARG A 859 29.83 -3.73 -28.68
N ARG A 860 30.89 -4.43 -29.10
CA ARG A 860 30.81 -5.51 -30.08
C ARG A 860 30.81 -6.85 -29.35
N LEU A 861 29.69 -7.55 -29.40
CA LEU A 861 29.48 -8.89 -28.88
C LEU A 861 29.69 -9.90 -30.00
N LEU A 862 30.63 -10.82 -29.82
CA LEU A 862 30.85 -11.97 -30.68
C LEU A 862 30.50 -13.26 -29.93
N VAL A 863 29.63 -14.07 -30.50
CA VAL A 863 29.30 -15.42 -30.01
C VAL A 863 29.66 -16.43 -31.09
N ASP A 864 30.54 -17.37 -30.78
CA ASP A 864 30.89 -18.50 -31.64
C ASP A 864 30.48 -19.79 -30.94
N ALA A 865 29.39 -20.40 -31.38
CA ALA A 865 28.87 -21.62 -30.79
C ALA A 865 29.74 -22.85 -31.10
N GLY A 866 30.49 -22.83 -32.21
CA GLY A 866 31.37 -23.95 -32.60
C GLY A 866 32.67 -23.95 -31.82
N ALA A 867 33.24 -22.77 -31.58
CA ALA A 867 34.42 -22.59 -30.74
C ALA A 867 34.09 -22.49 -29.24
N GLU A 868 32.80 -22.39 -28.88
CA GLU A 868 32.32 -22.08 -27.53
C GLU A 868 33.00 -20.83 -26.95
N ILE A 869 32.93 -19.73 -27.70
CA ILE A 869 33.53 -18.44 -27.33
C ILE A 869 32.46 -17.36 -27.26
N VAL A 870 32.52 -16.56 -26.20
CA VAL A 870 31.82 -15.27 -26.09
C VAL A 870 32.88 -14.18 -25.89
N ALA A 871 32.99 -13.24 -26.82
CA ALA A 871 33.99 -12.17 -26.78
C ALA A 871 33.33 -10.79 -26.84
N LEU A 872 33.86 -9.87 -26.04
CA LEU A 872 33.45 -8.47 -26.00
C LEU A 872 34.60 -7.56 -26.41
N GLU A 873 34.33 -6.64 -27.32
CA GLU A 873 35.18 -5.50 -27.63
C GLU A 873 34.40 -4.22 -27.33
N ASP A 874 34.83 -3.52 -26.28
CA ASP A 874 34.14 -2.37 -25.70
C ASP A 874 34.91 -1.09 -26.02
N GLU A 875 34.45 -0.33 -27.00
CA GLU A 875 34.98 1.00 -27.31
C GLU A 875 34.30 2.04 -26.42
N VAL A 876 35.05 2.55 -25.44
CA VAL A 876 34.61 3.64 -24.58
C VAL A 876 35.07 4.96 -25.16
N ARG A 877 34.14 5.91 -25.28
CA ARG A 877 34.46 7.31 -25.60
C ARG A 877 34.07 8.18 -24.42
N GLY A 878 34.95 9.07 -24.00
CA GLY A 878 34.75 9.93 -22.83
C GLY A 878 36.08 10.33 -22.18
N SER A 879 35.99 10.85 -20.96
CA SER A 879 37.16 11.22 -20.14
C SER A 879 36.99 10.72 -18.71
N GLY A 880 38.03 10.11 -18.14
CA GLY A 880 38.04 9.59 -16.77
C GLY A 880 38.58 8.17 -16.66
N VAL A 881 38.43 7.56 -15.48
CA VAL A 881 38.85 6.17 -15.23
C VAL A 881 37.63 5.27 -15.36
N PHE A 882 37.61 4.42 -16.37
CA PHE A 882 36.51 3.51 -16.63
C PHE A 882 36.83 2.11 -16.13
N ARG A 883 35.80 1.44 -15.61
CA ARG A 883 35.86 0.08 -15.08
C ARG A 883 35.06 -0.87 -15.95
N TRP A 884 35.68 -1.97 -16.40
CA TRP A 884 35.02 -3.07 -17.08
C TRP A 884 34.65 -4.16 -16.05
N ASN A 885 33.37 -4.50 -15.94
CA ASN A 885 32.83 -5.39 -14.92
C ASN A 885 32.35 -6.72 -15.53
N LEU A 886 32.64 -7.83 -14.86
CA LEU A 886 32.15 -9.16 -15.21
C LEU A 886 31.88 -9.99 -13.95
N HIS A 887 30.69 -10.61 -13.88
CA HIS A 887 30.24 -11.43 -12.77
C HIS A 887 30.01 -12.86 -13.25
N LEU A 888 30.62 -13.80 -12.53
CA LEU A 888 30.63 -15.21 -12.88
C LEU A 888 30.08 -16.04 -11.73
N ARG A 889 29.31 -17.08 -12.05
CA ARG A 889 28.97 -18.13 -11.09
C ARG A 889 30.19 -19.04 -10.87
N GLY A 890 30.30 -19.62 -9.68
CA GLY A 890 31.31 -20.64 -9.38
C GLY A 890 32.51 -20.11 -8.60
N GLU A 891 33.65 -20.76 -8.77
CA GLU A 891 34.88 -20.48 -8.01
C GLU A 891 36.09 -20.33 -8.93
N VAL A 892 37.01 -19.44 -8.57
CA VAL A 892 38.28 -19.25 -9.30
C VAL A 892 39.22 -20.41 -8.96
N THR A 893 39.63 -21.15 -9.99
CA THR A 893 40.57 -22.28 -9.84
C THR A 893 42.02 -21.88 -10.12
N ALA A 894 42.24 -20.89 -10.99
CA ALA A 894 43.56 -20.36 -11.28
C ALA A 894 43.49 -18.91 -11.77
N VAL A 895 44.52 -18.13 -11.42
CA VAL A 895 44.78 -16.80 -12.00
C VAL A 895 46.19 -16.81 -12.56
N SER A 896 46.32 -16.68 -13.87
CA SER A 896 47.61 -16.70 -14.58
C SER A 896 47.73 -15.46 -15.44
N GLY A 897 48.37 -14.43 -14.88
CA GLY A 897 48.51 -13.12 -15.51
C GLY A 897 47.16 -12.50 -15.84
N ARG A 898 46.74 -12.63 -17.10
CA ARG A 898 45.54 -12.01 -17.69
C ARG A 898 44.42 -13.00 -17.98
N ALA A 899 44.62 -14.26 -17.57
CA ALA A 899 43.64 -15.33 -17.70
C ALA A 899 43.16 -15.76 -16.32
N ILE A 900 41.83 -15.84 -16.16
CA ILE A 900 41.17 -16.29 -14.94
C ILE A 900 40.37 -17.53 -15.30
N GLU A 901 40.69 -18.66 -14.67
CA GLU A 901 39.96 -19.91 -14.84
C GLU A 901 38.91 -20.04 -13.72
N VAL A 902 37.67 -20.28 -14.12
CA VAL A 902 36.52 -20.41 -13.23
C VAL A 902 35.84 -21.75 -13.48
N ARG A 903 35.47 -22.43 -12.39
CA ARG A 903 34.71 -23.67 -12.43
C ARG A 903 33.35 -23.48 -11.77
N THR A 904 32.31 -23.90 -12.46
CA THR A 904 30.93 -23.96 -11.96
C THR A 904 30.55 -25.41 -11.67
N ALA A 905 29.29 -25.68 -11.30
CA ALA A 905 28.84 -27.04 -11.07
C ALA A 905 28.90 -27.92 -12.34
N LYS A 906 28.74 -27.31 -13.53
CA LYS A 906 28.65 -28.03 -14.81
C LYS A 906 29.63 -27.57 -15.88
N ASN A 907 30.33 -26.46 -15.66
CA ASN A 907 31.17 -25.82 -16.65
C ASN A 907 32.57 -25.52 -16.09
N ALA A 908 33.54 -25.43 -16.99
CA ALA A 908 34.82 -24.79 -16.74
C ALA A 908 35.06 -23.78 -17.87
N LEU A 909 35.52 -22.59 -17.50
CA LEU A 909 35.73 -21.51 -18.45
C LEU A 909 37.00 -20.73 -18.11
N ARG A 910 37.56 -20.10 -19.13
CA ARG A 910 38.70 -19.20 -19.03
C ARG A 910 38.29 -17.82 -19.53
N VAL A 911 38.43 -16.82 -18.68
CA VAL A 911 38.28 -15.41 -19.03
C VAL A 911 39.65 -14.85 -19.35
N GLU A 912 39.83 -14.36 -20.58
CA GLU A 912 41.06 -13.79 -21.09
C GLU A 912 40.89 -12.27 -21.28
N LEU A 913 41.79 -11.49 -20.70
CA LEU A 913 41.75 -10.03 -20.70
C LEU A 913 42.85 -9.43 -21.60
N PRO A 914 42.69 -8.16 -22.04
CA PRO A 914 43.69 -7.48 -22.88
C PRO A 914 45.08 -7.44 -22.25
N GLU A 915 46.12 -7.35 -23.10
CA GLU A 915 47.51 -7.46 -22.64
C GLU A 915 47.94 -6.43 -21.56
N TRP A 916 47.31 -5.27 -21.59
CA TRP A 916 47.58 -4.15 -20.70
C TRP A 916 46.65 -4.10 -19.48
N ALA A 917 45.65 -4.98 -19.39
CA ALA A 917 44.67 -4.97 -18.31
C ALA A 917 45.23 -5.65 -17.04
N GLU A 918 45.11 -4.97 -15.91
CA GLU A 918 45.43 -5.53 -14.60
C GLU A 918 44.15 -6.07 -13.95
N ALA A 919 43.99 -7.40 -14.03
CA ALA A 919 42.79 -8.08 -13.57
C ALA A 919 42.67 -8.06 -12.04
N ARG A 920 41.50 -7.67 -11.53
CA ARG A 920 41.13 -7.80 -10.12
C ARG A 920 40.00 -8.79 -9.97
N VAL A 921 40.10 -9.64 -8.97
CA VAL A 921 39.08 -10.62 -8.59
C VAL A 921 38.59 -10.27 -7.19
N ALA A 922 37.29 -10.10 -7.07
CA ALA A 922 36.57 -9.81 -5.84
C ALA A 922 35.32 -10.69 -5.76
N GLU A 923 34.48 -10.43 -4.77
CA GLU A 923 33.20 -11.11 -4.61
C GLU A 923 32.06 -10.17 -4.95
N GLY A 924 31.01 -10.74 -5.55
CA GLY A 924 29.73 -10.10 -5.76
C GLY A 924 28.58 -10.96 -5.25
N TRP A 925 27.37 -10.50 -5.52
CA TRP A 925 26.14 -11.21 -5.15
C TRP A 925 25.11 -11.23 -6.28
N ARG A 926 24.39 -12.35 -6.39
CA ARG A 926 23.18 -12.54 -7.19
C ARG A 926 21.99 -12.84 -6.28
N GLY A 927 20.88 -12.16 -6.52
CA GLY A 927 19.68 -12.25 -5.68
C GLY A 927 19.98 -11.97 -4.21
N ALA A 928 19.32 -12.69 -3.29
CA ALA A 928 19.42 -12.43 -1.86
C ALA A 928 20.67 -13.02 -1.17
N SER A 929 21.38 -13.97 -1.79
CA SER A 929 22.42 -14.73 -1.08
C SER A 929 23.45 -15.46 -1.93
N GLU A 930 23.30 -15.54 -3.25
CA GLU A 930 24.23 -16.29 -4.09
C GLU A 930 25.51 -15.49 -4.30
N ARG A 931 26.66 -16.02 -3.88
CA ARG A 931 27.96 -15.35 -4.10
C ARG A 931 28.43 -15.55 -5.53
N THR A 932 28.98 -14.51 -6.13
CA THR A 932 29.53 -14.52 -7.48
C THR A 932 31.01 -14.12 -7.46
N VAL A 933 31.76 -14.57 -8.45
CA VAL A 933 33.12 -14.10 -8.73
C VAL A 933 33.01 -12.81 -9.52
N TYR A 934 33.46 -11.70 -8.95
CA TYR A 934 33.46 -10.39 -9.59
C TYR A 934 34.85 -10.08 -10.14
N VAL A 935 34.97 -10.07 -11.47
CA VAL A 935 36.18 -9.73 -12.20
C VAL A 935 36.06 -8.30 -12.74
N TYR A 936 37.05 -7.45 -12.47
CA TYR A 936 37.10 -6.12 -13.06
C TYR A 936 38.52 -5.62 -13.31
N TYR A 937 38.66 -4.64 -14.18
CA TYR A 937 39.87 -3.83 -14.30
C TYR A 937 39.51 -2.39 -14.66
N GLU A 938 40.44 -1.47 -14.42
CA GLU A 938 40.25 -0.04 -14.65
C GLU A 938 41.24 0.50 -15.67
N ALA A 939 40.81 1.47 -16.46
CA ALA A 939 41.64 2.10 -17.47
C ALA A 939 41.33 3.60 -17.58
N PRO A 940 42.36 4.48 -17.61
CA PRO A 940 42.14 5.88 -17.96
C PRO A 940 41.78 5.99 -19.44
N VAL A 941 40.76 6.79 -19.73
CA VAL A 941 40.29 7.12 -21.08
C VAL A 941 40.33 8.63 -21.22
N ASP A 942 40.92 9.11 -22.30
CA ASP A 942 40.84 10.50 -22.75
C ASP A 942 40.55 10.48 -24.25
N GLY A 943 39.31 10.80 -24.63
CA GLY A 943 38.82 10.66 -26.00
C GLY A 943 38.23 9.28 -26.29
N ARG A 944 39.07 8.27 -26.58
CA ARG A 944 38.62 6.91 -26.95
C ARG A 944 39.58 5.84 -26.47
N ARG A 945 39.06 4.71 -25.98
CA ARG A 945 39.85 3.52 -25.63
C ARG A 945 39.07 2.23 -25.92
N LEU A 946 39.78 1.19 -26.37
CA LEU A 946 39.25 -0.17 -26.44
C LEU A 946 39.47 -0.88 -25.11
N MET A 947 38.43 -1.54 -24.62
CA MET A 947 38.35 -2.43 -23.47
C MET A 947 37.66 -3.74 -23.92
N GLY A 948 37.37 -4.65 -23.00
CA GLY A 948 36.74 -5.93 -23.30
C GLY A 948 37.43 -7.14 -22.68
N GLY A 949 37.05 -8.33 -23.17
CA GLY A 949 37.54 -9.62 -22.72
C GLY A 949 36.93 -10.77 -23.52
N ARG A 950 37.52 -11.97 -23.40
CA ARG A 950 37.06 -13.20 -24.08
C ARG A 950 36.79 -14.31 -23.07
N ILE A 951 35.63 -14.94 -23.17
CA ILE A 951 35.19 -16.07 -22.37
C ILE A 951 35.26 -17.31 -23.25
N VAL A 952 36.10 -18.27 -22.86
CA VAL A 952 36.31 -19.54 -23.57
C VAL A 952 35.88 -20.67 -22.67
N PHE A 953 34.91 -21.49 -23.10
CA PHE A 953 34.58 -22.71 -22.36
C PHE A 953 35.68 -23.75 -22.59
N ILE A 954 36.20 -24.33 -21.51
CA ILE A 954 37.34 -25.24 -21.53
C ILE A 954 36.93 -26.59 -20.92
N GLY A 955 36.81 -27.61 -21.77
CA GLY A 955 36.31 -28.95 -21.40
C GLY A 955 34.83 -29.09 -21.70
#